data_AF-A0A427XUB4-F1
#
_entry.id   AF-A0A427XUB4-F1
#
_cell.length_a   1.000
_cell.length_b   1.000
_cell.length_c   1.000
_cell.angle_alpha   90.00
_cell.angle_beta   90.00
_cell.angle_gamma   90.00
#
_symmetry.space_group_name_H-M   'P 1'
#
loop_
_entity.id
_entity.type
_entity.pdbx_description
1 polymer ?
#
loop_
_entity_poly.entity_id
_entity_poly.type
_entity_poly.pdbx_seq_one_letter_code
_entity_poly.pdbx_strand_id
1 'polypeptide(L)'
;MNDKPTGSDAAAPPPKPPPSDYSHPKLDCDLVMKGGITSGIVYPLAICQLATVYKLRSVGGASAGAIAAAAAACTEIGRDRGGFEKLYRMPQELSALARGPNSPDSKLFTLFQPQPGMQRLFNLATAGLGLTGAARAWAMVRAALGGWALPTLAGTLPGLAGLGISIAGLSFAGRPIVYVGLSFALVLSLILAVSGGVLALALALLRDVGKMPQKGYGLCDCLTAKDAKFPALTTWMYDTFQDLAGITDGHPITFGTLSDAGVNLMLMTTSLGQSQPLAMPWDKGGYYFNPVEFRKLFPEEVVAAMEAAADRMEALEAARATHLSLTNWESAVRHQQARNRPDGALRMFPRPADLPIIVGVRMSLSFPGLISAVPLYDVDYTYPKNDDAKKSVDATYGTGRTPAQAAAQTIQFQFVLNWFSDGGICANLPLQFFDSVLPLRPTFAIDLASFPPGKSMNVDQMKNTFLAQNNDEGLIRPQNTIGDKGLAGLVSFFTTIVETARGWVDQGQVGMPGYRDRIVTVYHDDDEGGMNLNMKPSTVVALAERGQCAGTHLITKFAGSQPGVVAAPGWDNHRWLRFRTTAAAMSDALSSFEAEYQSVPAGTTAYSDWIGQKHHRPFPSYQIFEDRLPAAVTRTGELLHTATLWQVDPADALTHGAPNPRPTLRLMPPGLTGVRVRPDVLTDIPPPRPTSPQAREEEDEELHQQHHSASHLGLGLPPAADNHLTPVVSNASVESPPVDDAAQPLITPAGSNV
;
A
#
# COMPACT_ATOMS: atom_id res chain seq x y z
N MET A 1 -29.00 7.92 -43.91
CA MET A 1 -28.05 6.83 -43.62
C MET A 1 -27.88 6.77 -42.12
N ASN A 2 -28.64 5.87 -41.50
CA ASN A 2 -28.66 5.59 -40.06
C ASN A 2 -28.05 4.19 -39.90
N ASP A 3 -26.75 4.11 -39.64
CA ASP A 3 -26.13 2.85 -39.23
C ASP A 3 -26.04 2.84 -37.70
N LYS A 4 -27.05 2.26 -37.07
CA LYS A 4 -26.93 1.72 -35.72
C LYS A 4 -26.07 0.45 -35.83
N PRO A 5 -25.01 0.28 -35.01
CA PRO A 5 -24.33 -1.00 -34.94
C PRO A 5 -25.25 -1.99 -34.22
N THR A 6 -25.78 -2.95 -34.98
CA THR A 6 -26.42 -4.17 -34.47
C THR A 6 -25.34 -5.09 -33.89
N GLY A 7 -24.91 -4.80 -32.66
CA GLY A 7 -24.07 -5.70 -31.88
C GLY A 7 -24.88 -6.92 -31.45
N SER A 8 -24.82 -8.00 -32.23
CA SER A 8 -25.31 -9.31 -31.82
C SER A 8 -24.57 -9.81 -30.58
N ASP A 9 -25.30 -10.36 -29.62
CA ASP A 9 -24.81 -11.17 -28.50
C ASP A 9 -24.11 -12.45 -28.99
N ALA A 10 -22.96 -12.29 -29.64
CA ALA A 10 -22.08 -13.40 -29.97
C ALA A 10 -21.41 -13.87 -28.67
N ALA A 11 -21.63 -15.12 -28.30
CA ALA A 11 -20.91 -15.76 -27.20
C ALA A 11 -19.41 -15.53 -27.37
N ALA A 12 -18.74 -15.10 -26.28
CA ALA A 12 -17.31 -14.83 -26.28
C ALA A 12 -16.55 -16.06 -26.80
N PRO A 13 -15.52 -15.88 -27.65
CA PRO A 13 -14.73 -17.00 -28.15
C PRO A 13 -14.09 -17.78 -26.99
N PRO A 14 -13.94 -19.13 -27.13
CA PRO A 14 -13.30 -19.95 -26.11
C PRO A 14 -11.86 -19.47 -25.83
N PRO A 15 -11.35 -19.64 -24.59
CA PRO A 15 -10.03 -19.17 -24.20
C PRO A 15 -8.94 -19.70 -25.14
N LYS A 16 -7.99 -18.84 -25.49
CA LYS A 16 -6.69 -19.31 -25.97
C LYS A 16 -6.10 -20.23 -24.88
N PRO A 17 -5.47 -21.36 -25.24
CA PRO A 17 -4.81 -22.18 -24.25
C PRO A 17 -3.74 -21.36 -23.51
N PRO A 18 -3.50 -21.63 -22.21
CA PRO A 18 -2.45 -20.94 -21.47
C PRO A 18 -1.10 -21.10 -22.20
N PRO A 19 -0.25 -20.07 -22.22
CA PRO A 19 1.08 -20.18 -22.81
C PRO A 19 1.84 -21.35 -22.16
N SER A 20 2.50 -22.13 -23.01
CA SER A 20 3.12 -23.40 -22.65
C SER A 20 4.28 -23.19 -21.68
N ASP A 21 4.10 -23.75 -20.47
CA ASP A 21 5.08 -23.99 -19.41
C ASP A 21 5.48 -22.80 -18.52
N TYR A 22 4.99 -22.82 -17.28
CA TYR A 22 5.39 -21.92 -16.20
C TYR A 22 6.51 -22.49 -15.31
N SER A 23 6.97 -23.72 -15.52
CA SER A 23 7.86 -24.43 -14.59
C SER A 23 9.32 -23.95 -14.62
N HIS A 24 9.74 -23.24 -15.68
CA HIS A 24 11.14 -22.87 -15.90
C HIS A 24 11.35 -21.36 -16.15
N PRO A 25 11.03 -20.49 -15.18
CA PRO A 25 11.37 -19.07 -15.29
C PRO A 25 12.90 -18.88 -15.33
N LYS A 26 13.37 -17.98 -16.19
CA LYS A 26 14.81 -17.72 -16.42
C LYS A 26 15.34 -16.54 -15.61
N LEU A 27 14.46 -15.64 -15.20
CA LEU A 27 14.79 -14.38 -14.55
C LEU A 27 13.95 -14.20 -13.29
N ASP A 28 14.34 -13.27 -12.42
CA ASP A 28 13.55 -12.85 -11.27
C ASP A 28 12.97 -11.44 -11.52
N CYS A 29 11.77 -11.15 -11.01
CA CYS A 29 11.27 -9.79 -10.93
C CYS A 29 10.46 -9.52 -9.66
N ASP A 30 10.28 -8.25 -9.34
CA ASP A 30 9.30 -7.77 -8.37
C ASP A 30 8.12 -7.12 -9.12
N LEU A 31 6.92 -7.12 -8.55
CA LEU A 31 5.70 -6.59 -9.20
C LEU A 31 4.84 -5.79 -8.22
N VAL A 32 4.50 -4.56 -8.60
CA VAL A 32 3.57 -3.69 -7.87
C VAL A 32 2.33 -3.42 -8.71
N MET A 33 1.15 -3.51 -8.12
CA MET A 33 -0.12 -3.31 -8.80
C MET A 33 -0.93 -2.21 -8.15
N LYS A 34 -1.44 -1.30 -8.97
CA LYS A 34 -2.23 -0.16 -8.52
C LYS A 34 -3.59 -0.59 -7.94
N GLY A 35 -4.07 0.16 -6.96
CA GLY A 35 -5.46 0.06 -6.52
C GLY A 35 -6.44 0.71 -7.50
N GLY A 36 -7.58 0.06 -7.72
CA GLY A 36 -8.64 0.60 -8.55
C GLY A 36 -9.81 -0.37 -8.64
N ILE A 37 -11.04 0.12 -8.68
CA ILE A 37 -12.22 -0.74 -8.60
C ILE A 37 -12.29 -1.72 -9.79
N THR A 38 -11.79 -1.34 -10.97
CA THR A 38 -11.74 -2.18 -12.19
C THR A 38 -10.44 -2.96 -12.39
N SER A 39 -9.52 -2.92 -11.41
CA SER A 39 -8.18 -3.46 -11.58
C SER A 39 -8.10 -4.99 -11.52
N GLY A 40 -9.03 -5.63 -10.83
CA GLY A 40 -9.03 -7.08 -10.59
C GLY A 40 -9.09 -7.96 -11.84
N ILE A 41 -9.53 -7.42 -12.99
CA ILE A 41 -9.65 -8.16 -14.26
C ILE A 41 -8.39 -8.06 -15.11
N VAL A 42 -7.63 -6.96 -14.98
CA VAL A 42 -6.42 -6.70 -15.79
C VAL A 42 -5.27 -7.60 -15.34
N TYR A 43 -5.08 -7.73 -14.03
CA TYR A 43 -3.85 -8.31 -13.47
C TYR A 43 -3.61 -9.80 -13.74
N PRO A 44 -4.63 -10.69 -13.72
CA PRO A 44 -4.38 -12.14 -13.84
C PRO A 44 -3.59 -12.52 -15.10
N LEU A 45 -3.97 -12.00 -16.27
CA LEU A 45 -3.25 -12.32 -17.52
C LEU A 45 -1.91 -11.60 -17.64
N ALA A 46 -1.74 -10.43 -17.02
CA ALA A 46 -0.44 -9.75 -16.93
C ALA A 46 0.56 -10.57 -16.10
N ILE A 47 0.11 -11.06 -14.94
CA ILE A 47 0.88 -11.93 -14.03
C ILE A 47 1.26 -13.22 -14.75
N CYS A 48 0.30 -13.89 -15.40
CA CYS A 48 0.55 -15.10 -16.18
C CYS A 48 1.56 -14.83 -17.30
N GLN A 49 1.43 -13.71 -18.02
CA GLN A 49 2.39 -13.37 -19.08
C GLN A 49 3.80 -13.21 -18.51
N LEU A 50 3.98 -12.43 -17.44
CA LEU A 50 5.28 -12.26 -16.78
C LEU A 50 5.88 -13.60 -16.31
N ALA A 51 5.04 -14.49 -15.76
CA ALA A 51 5.46 -15.77 -15.21
C ALA A 51 6.06 -16.76 -16.24
N THR A 52 5.85 -16.51 -17.54
CA THR A 52 6.49 -17.27 -18.62
C THR A 52 8.01 -17.04 -18.70
N VAL A 53 8.52 -15.94 -18.13
CA VAL A 53 9.93 -15.57 -18.16
C VAL A 53 10.49 -15.33 -16.76
N TYR A 54 9.66 -14.77 -15.87
CA TYR A 54 10.06 -14.32 -14.55
C TYR A 54 9.50 -15.18 -13.42
N LYS A 55 10.32 -15.40 -12.39
CA LYS A 55 9.91 -15.83 -11.07
C LYS A 55 9.57 -14.59 -10.24
N LEU A 56 8.39 -14.56 -9.63
CA LEU A 56 7.96 -13.43 -8.80
C LEU A 56 8.61 -13.55 -7.43
N ARG A 57 9.45 -12.56 -7.05
CA ARG A 57 10.16 -12.56 -5.76
C ARG A 57 9.50 -11.67 -4.74
N SER A 58 9.05 -10.50 -5.16
CA SER A 58 8.32 -9.59 -4.30
C SER A 58 7.10 -9.06 -5.03
N VAL A 59 5.94 -9.11 -4.40
CA VAL A 59 4.68 -8.64 -4.98
C VAL A 59 3.96 -7.73 -3.99
N GLY A 60 3.35 -6.65 -4.50
CA GLY A 60 2.68 -5.71 -3.62
C GLY A 60 1.64 -4.85 -4.29
N GLY A 61 0.82 -4.20 -3.47
CA GLY A 61 -0.26 -3.36 -3.96
C GLY A 61 -1.09 -2.73 -2.86
N ALA A 62 -2.08 -1.96 -3.30
CA ALA A 62 -3.07 -1.30 -2.45
C ALA A 62 -4.48 -1.59 -3.00
N SER A 63 -5.51 -1.62 -2.15
CA SER A 63 -6.90 -1.83 -2.57
C SER A 63 -7.08 -3.12 -3.39
N ALA A 64 -7.77 -3.09 -4.53
CA ALA A 64 -7.87 -4.22 -5.44
C ALA A 64 -6.51 -4.72 -5.98
N GLY A 65 -5.48 -3.86 -6.03
CA GLY A 65 -4.11 -4.28 -6.31
C GLY A 65 -3.52 -5.18 -5.22
N ALA A 66 -3.97 -5.06 -3.97
CA ALA A 66 -3.59 -5.97 -2.89
C ALA A 66 -4.18 -7.38 -3.08
N ILE A 67 -5.39 -7.50 -3.62
CA ILE A 67 -5.99 -8.79 -3.99
C ILE A 67 -5.11 -9.47 -5.05
N ALA A 68 -4.74 -8.73 -6.09
CA ALA A 68 -3.91 -9.25 -7.17
C ALA A 68 -2.49 -9.59 -6.69
N ALA A 69 -1.91 -8.81 -5.78
CA ALA A 69 -0.61 -9.09 -5.18
C ALA A 69 -0.64 -10.39 -4.36
N ALA A 70 -1.65 -10.58 -3.52
CA ALA A 70 -1.82 -11.82 -2.76
C ALA A 70 -2.08 -13.01 -3.69
N ALA A 71 -2.94 -12.85 -4.70
CA ALA A 71 -3.17 -13.88 -5.71
C ALA A 71 -1.87 -14.25 -6.45
N ALA A 72 -1.06 -13.27 -6.86
CA ALA A 72 0.24 -13.50 -7.49
C ALA A 72 1.19 -14.25 -6.57
N ALA A 73 1.26 -13.88 -5.28
CA ALA A 73 2.10 -14.57 -4.30
C ALA A 73 1.67 -16.03 -4.11
N CYS A 74 0.38 -16.29 -3.92
CA CYS A 74 -0.18 -17.63 -3.78
C CYS A 74 0.05 -18.47 -5.03
N THR A 75 -0.16 -17.89 -6.21
CA THR A 75 0.06 -18.54 -7.50
C THR A 75 1.54 -18.92 -7.68
N GLU A 76 2.47 -18.05 -7.25
CA GLU A 76 3.91 -18.32 -7.33
C GLU A 76 4.34 -19.50 -6.44
N ILE A 77 3.84 -19.59 -5.20
CA ILE A 77 4.12 -20.76 -4.36
C ILE A 77 3.40 -22.03 -4.85
N GLY A 78 2.29 -21.86 -5.56
CA GLY A 78 1.54 -22.91 -6.23
C GLY A 78 1.97 -23.17 -7.68
N ARG A 79 3.13 -22.63 -8.13
CA ARG A 79 3.59 -22.68 -9.53
C ARG A 79 3.59 -24.11 -10.08
N ASP A 80 4.15 -25.05 -9.33
CA ASP A 80 4.26 -26.46 -9.73
C ASP A 80 2.96 -27.26 -9.48
N ARG A 81 1.93 -26.62 -8.89
CA ARG A 81 0.63 -27.22 -8.55
C ARG A 81 -0.51 -26.73 -9.46
N GLY A 82 -0.19 -26.05 -10.54
CA GLY A 82 -1.16 -25.53 -11.49
C GLY A 82 -1.77 -24.18 -11.10
N GLY A 83 -1.10 -23.41 -10.22
CA GLY A 83 -1.60 -22.12 -9.76
C GLY A 83 -1.82 -21.13 -10.90
N PHE A 84 -0.87 -21.04 -11.85
CA PHE A 84 -0.96 -20.11 -12.99
C PHE A 84 -2.07 -20.48 -13.97
N GLU A 85 -2.35 -21.76 -14.19
CA GLU A 85 -3.45 -22.24 -15.01
C GLU A 85 -4.81 -21.86 -14.41
N LYS A 86 -4.93 -21.88 -13.08
CA LYS A 86 -6.12 -21.40 -12.36
C LYS A 86 -6.24 -19.89 -12.48
N LEU A 87 -5.16 -19.14 -12.23
CA LEU A 87 -5.14 -17.69 -12.35
C LEU A 87 -5.50 -17.22 -13.77
N TYR A 88 -5.04 -17.92 -14.80
CA TYR A 88 -5.33 -17.62 -16.21
C TYR A 88 -6.84 -17.67 -16.52
N ARG A 89 -7.59 -18.58 -15.88
CA ARG A 89 -9.04 -18.75 -16.10
C ARG A 89 -9.90 -17.77 -15.31
N MET A 90 -9.34 -17.19 -14.25
CA MET A 90 -10.05 -16.36 -13.28
C MET A 90 -10.86 -15.19 -13.89
N PRO A 91 -10.36 -14.41 -14.88
CA PRO A 91 -11.15 -13.32 -15.46
C PRO A 91 -12.47 -13.79 -16.09
N GLN A 92 -12.47 -14.97 -16.71
CA GLN A 92 -13.67 -15.56 -17.31
C GLN A 92 -14.64 -16.06 -16.24
N GLU A 93 -14.12 -16.66 -15.18
CA GLU A 93 -14.94 -17.14 -14.07
C GLU A 93 -15.62 -16.01 -13.32
N LEU A 94 -14.92 -14.90 -13.05
CA LEU A 94 -15.45 -13.72 -12.37
C LEU A 94 -16.49 -12.94 -13.20
N SER A 95 -16.36 -13.00 -14.53
CA SER A 95 -17.29 -12.36 -15.48
C SER A 95 -18.50 -13.20 -15.86
N ALA A 96 -18.52 -14.47 -15.47
CA ALA A 96 -19.70 -15.32 -15.67
C ALA A 96 -20.93 -14.75 -14.95
N LEU A 97 -22.10 -14.85 -15.59
CA LEU A 97 -23.37 -14.38 -15.03
C LEU A 97 -23.77 -15.26 -13.84
N ALA A 98 -24.21 -14.64 -12.74
CA ALA A 98 -24.44 -15.33 -11.48
C ALA A 98 -25.59 -16.36 -11.51
N ARG A 99 -26.61 -16.16 -12.36
CA ARG A 99 -27.81 -17.01 -12.44
C ARG A 99 -28.25 -17.33 -13.87
N GLY A 100 -27.31 -17.42 -14.81
CA GLY A 100 -27.57 -17.74 -16.23
C GLY A 100 -27.82 -16.51 -17.12
N PRO A 101 -28.18 -16.70 -18.41
CA PRO A 101 -28.16 -15.67 -19.46
C PRO A 101 -29.05 -14.44 -19.21
N ASN A 102 -30.10 -14.57 -18.39
CA ASN A 102 -31.05 -13.49 -18.08
C ASN A 102 -30.78 -12.80 -16.73
N SER A 103 -29.68 -13.14 -16.05
CA SER A 103 -29.29 -12.50 -14.79
C SER A 103 -28.69 -11.13 -15.07
N PRO A 104 -29.19 -10.05 -14.42
CA PRO A 104 -28.56 -8.75 -14.53
C PRO A 104 -27.24 -8.68 -13.76
N ASP A 105 -26.95 -9.61 -12.85
CA ASP A 105 -25.80 -9.54 -11.95
C ASP A 105 -24.64 -10.45 -12.40
N SER A 106 -23.42 -9.89 -12.46
CA SER A 106 -22.15 -10.63 -12.60
C SER A 106 -21.81 -11.38 -11.31
N LYS A 107 -21.04 -12.48 -11.38
CA LYS A 107 -20.51 -13.14 -10.16
C LYS A 107 -19.70 -12.17 -9.30
N LEU A 108 -18.92 -11.27 -9.91
CA LEU A 108 -18.19 -10.22 -9.18
C LEU A 108 -19.12 -9.35 -8.34
N PHE A 109 -20.27 -8.93 -8.87
CA PHE A 109 -21.25 -8.14 -8.11
C PHE A 109 -21.79 -8.91 -6.89
N THR A 110 -21.98 -10.24 -7.01
CA THR A 110 -22.48 -11.07 -5.90
C THR A 110 -21.53 -11.19 -4.71
N LEU A 111 -20.26 -10.82 -4.87
CA LEU A 111 -19.28 -10.78 -3.78
C LEU A 111 -19.56 -9.64 -2.78
N PHE A 112 -20.26 -8.59 -3.23
CA PHE A 112 -20.62 -7.43 -2.42
C PHE A 112 -22.02 -7.61 -1.83
N GLN A 113 -22.06 -8.15 -0.60
CA GLN A 113 -23.32 -8.46 0.08
C GLN A 113 -23.59 -7.47 1.21
N PRO A 114 -24.78 -6.83 1.27
CA PRO A 114 -25.08 -5.85 2.28
C PRO A 114 -25.29 -6.49 3.66
N GLN A 115 -24.74 -5.87 4.69
CA GLN A 115 -24.94 -6.27 6.08
C GLN A 115 -26.39 -6.11 6.54
N PRO A 116 -26.83 -6.85 7.58
CA PRO A 116 -28.14 -6.66 8.18
C PRO A 116 -28.40 -5.19 8.57
N GLY A 117 -29.45 -4.61 7.98
CA GLY A 117 -29.87 -3.22 8.21
C GLY A 117 -29.35 -2.22 7.16
N MET A 118 -28.46 -2.62 6.26
CA MET A 118 -27.87 -1.76 5.22
C MET A 118 -28.46 -2.01 3.81
N GLN A 119 -29.39 -2.96 3.66
CA GLN A 119 -29.96 -3.35 2.35
C GLN A 119 -30.54 -2.16 1.57
N ARG A 120 -31.23 -1.24 2.25
CA ARG A 120 -31.85 -0.08 1.60
C ARG A 120 -30.82 0.87 1.00
N LEU A 121 -29.78 1.19 1.79
CA LEU A 121 -28.68 2.05 1.35
C LEU A 121 -27.86 1.38 0.25
N PHE A 122 -27.61 0.07 0.36
CA PHE A 122 -26.93 -0.69 -0.67
C PHE A 122 -27.72 -0.68 -1.98
N ASN A 123 -29.01 -0.99 -1.94
CA ASN A 123 -29.87 -0.95 -3.13
C ASN A 123 -29.93 0.44 -3.75
N LEU A 124 -29.93 1.51 -2.95
CA LEU A 124 -29.87 2.88 -3.46
C LEU A 124 -28.53 3.19 -4.13
N ALA A 125 -27.41 2.77 -3.51
CA ALA A 125 -26.06 2.96 -4.02
C ALA A 125 -25.83 2.19 -5.33
N THR A 126 -26.44 1.00 -5.47
CA THR A 126 -26.27 0.13 -6.65
C THR A 126 -27.32 0.33 -7.73
N ALA A 127 -28.46 0.97 -7.44
CA ALA A 127 -29.59 1.14 -8.37
C ALA A 127 -29.22 1.79 -9.72
N GLY A 128 -28.20 2.66 -9.72
CA GLY A 128 -27.76 3.39 -10.89
C GLY A 128 -26.53 2.81 -11.61
N LEU A 129 -26.01 1.66 -11.18
CA LEU A 129 -24.82 1.06 -11.78
C LEU A 129 -25.12 0.59 -13.21
N GLY A 130 -24.22 0.91 -14.15
CA GLY A 130 -24.37 0.60 -15.57
C GLY A 130 -25.44 1.41 -16.31
N LEU A 131 -26.05 2.43 -15.67
CA LEU A 131 -27.06 3.31 -16.28
C LEU A 131 -26.56 4.75 -16.39
N THR A 132 -26.99 5.46 -17.43
CA THR A 132 -26.65 6.87 -17.68
C THR A 132 -27.90 7.76 -17.79
N GLY A 133 -27.72 9.07 -17.61
CA GLY A 133 -28.76 10.08 -17.82
C GLY A 133 -30.05 9.87 -17.00
N ALA A 134 -31.20 10.08 -17.65
CA ALA A 134 -32.51 10.00 -17.01
C ALA A 134 -32.84 8.59 -16.47
N ALA A 135 -32.35 7.53 -17.11
CA ALA A 135 -32.57 6.16 -16.68
C ALA A 135 -31.95 5.90 -15.30
N ARG A 136 -30.74 6.40 -15.07
CA ARG A 136 -30.07 6.35 -13.77
C ARG A 136 -30.86 7.13 -12.70
N ALA A 137 -31.27 8.36 -13.02
CA ALA A 137 -32.04 9.19 -12.10
C ALA A 137 -33.35 8.49 -11.68
N TRP A 138 -34.09 7.93 -12.63
CA TRP A 138 -35.30 7.17 -12.36
C TRP A 138 -35.05 5.90 -11.53
N ALA A 139 -33.98 5.16 -11.80
CA ALA A 139 -33.63 3.98 -11.02
C ALA A 139 -33.32 4.34 -9.56
N MET A 140 -32.58 5.42 -9.33
CA MET A 140 -32.29 5.94 -7.98
C MET A 140 -33.55 6.42 -7.25
N VAL A 141 -34.42 7.18 -7.93
CA VAL A 141 -35.70 7.63 -7.35
C VAL A 141 -36.58 6.43 -6.99
N ARG A 142 -36.67 5.43 -7.86
CA ARG A 142 -37.44 4.20 -7.60
C ARG A 142 -36.86 3.42 -6.42
N ALA A 143 -35.54 3.32 -6.31
CA ALA A 143 -34.89 2.67 -5.18
C ALA A 143 -35.11 3.42 -3.86
N ALA A 144 -35.06 4.76 -3.89
CA ALA A 144 -35.35 5.60 -2.73
C ALA A 144 -36.82 5.46 -2.29
N LEU A 145 -37.77 5.59 -3.21
CA LEU A 145 -39.18 5.44 -2.89
C LEU A 145 -39.52 4.03 -2.41
N GLY A 146 -38.92 3.00 -3.02
CA GLY A 146 -39.12 1.60 -2.60
C GLY A 146 -38.50 1.28 -1.24
N GLY A 147 -37.31 1.80 -0.95
CA GLY A 147 -36.60 1.54 0.31
C GLY A 147 -37.22 2.25 1.52
N TRP A 148 -37.78 3.44 1.33
CA TRP A 148 -38.31 4.29 2.40
C TRP A 148 -39.78 4.68 2.21
N ALA A 149 -40.57 3.86 1.51
CA ALA A 149 -41.98 4.10 1.22
C ALA A 149 -42.79 4.49 2.45
N LEU A 150 -42.64 3.75 3.56
CA LEU A 150 -43.41 3.99 4.80
C LEU A 150 -43.13 5.38 5.42
N PRO A 151 -41.86 5.77 5.71
CA PRO A 151 -41.54 7.13 6.13
C PRO A 151 -42.03 8.20 5.16
N THR A 152 -41.83 8.01 3.85
CA THR A 152 -42.24 8.98 2.83
C THR A 152 -43.76 9.16 2.81
N LEU A 153 -44.52 8.07 2.84
CA LEU A 153 -45.98 8.11 2.92
C LEU A 153 -46.45 8.80 4.20
N ALA A 154 -45.88 8.46 5.35
CA ALA A 154 -46.19 9.11 6.62
C ALA A 154 -45.95 10.63 6.56
N GLY A 155 -44.86 11.07 5.92
CA GLY A 155 -44.55 12.49 5.69
C GLY A 155 -45.54 13.20 4.78
N THR A 156 -46.21 12.49 3.86
CA THR A 156 -47.23 13.08 2.97
C THR A 156 -48.61 13.24 3.63
N LEU A 157 -48.89 12.48 4.71
CA LEU A 157 -50.22 12.44 5.34
C LEU A 157 -50.78 13.81 5.75
N PRO A 158 -50.01 14.74 6.36
CA PRO A 158 -50.55 16.06 6.73
C PRO A 158 -51.01 16.88 5.53
N GLY A 159 -50.27 16.84 4.43
CA GLY A 159 -50.64 17.54 3.20
C GLY A 159 -51.82 16.87 2.48
N LEU A 160 -51.89 15.54 2.47
CA LEU A 160 -53.04 14.80 1.94
C LEU A 160 -54.33 15.05 2.74
N ALA A 161 -54.22 15.15 4.07
CA ALA A 161 -55.34 15.53 4.92
C ALA A 161 -55.82 16.97 4.62
N GLY A 162 -54.90 17.92 4.48
CA GLY A 162 -55.22 19.30 4.05
C GLY A 162 -55.85 19.36 2.66
N LEU A 163 -55.39 18.51 1.74
CA LEU A 163 -55.93 18.39 0.39
C LEU A 163 -57.38 17.88 0.42
N GLY A 164 -57.65 16.83 1.21
CA GLY A 164 -59.00 16.28 1.38
C GLY A 164 -59.97 17.29 1.98
N ILE A 165 -59.54 18.07 2.99
CA ILE A 165 -60.33 19.14 3.59
C ILE A 165 -60.64 20.25 2.56
N SER A 166 -59.64 20.63 1.76
CA SER A 166 -59.79 21.67 0.72
C SER A 166 -60.76 21.23 -0.39
N ILE A 167 -60.71 19.96 -0.80
CA ILE A 167 -61.62 19.38 -1.81
C ILE A 167 -63.04 19.25 -1.26
N ALA A 168 -63.19 18.79 -0.02
CA ALA A 168 -64.51 18.73 0.63
C ALA A 168 -65.14 20.13 0.74
N GLY A 169 -64.34 21.15 1.08
CA GLY A 169 -64.79 22.54 1.14
C GLY A 169 -65.31 23.10 -0.20
N LEU A 170 -64.80 22.63 -1.34
CA LEU A 170 -65.27 23.04 -2.67
C LEU A 170 -66.73 22.61 -2.91
N SER A 171 -67.17 21.50 -2.29
CA SER A 171 -68.53 20.98 -2.44
C SER A 171 -69.58 21.79 -1.68
N PHE A 172 -69.16 22.71 -0.79
CA PHE A 172 -70.04 23.55 0.04
C PHE A 172 -69.86 25.06 -0.22
N ALA A 173 -69.08 25.45 -1.24
CA ALA A 173 -68.73 26.84 -1.50
C ALA A 173 -69.81 27.59 -2.32
N GLY A 174 -70.55 28.50 -1.70
CA GLY A 174 -71.58 29.33 -2.36
C GLY A 174 -71.13 30.71 -2.86
N ARG A 175 -69.89 31.13 -2.60
CA ARG A 175 -69.39 32.49 -2.93
C ARG A 175 -68.03 32.45 -3.65
N PRO A 176 -67.79 33.28 -4.69
CA PRO A 176 -66.58 33.25 -5.53
C PRO A 176 -65.27 33.43 -4.75
N ILE A 177 -65.26 34.23 -3.67
CA ILE A 177 -64.07 34.43 -2.83
C ILE A 177 -63.61 33.16 -2.10
N VAL A 178 -64.53 32.24 -1.82
CA VAL A 178 -64.25 30.97 -1.15
C VAL A 178 -63.51 30.02 -2.11
N TYR A 179 -63.80 30.06 -3.42
CA TYR A 179 -63.11 29.27 -4.43
C TYR A 179 -61.63 29.67 -4.57
N VAL A 180 -61.31 30.96 -4.47
CA VAL A 180 -59.92 31.45 -4.52
C VAL A 180 -59.14 30.97 -3.29
N GLY A 181 -59.74 31.09 -2.10
CA GLY A 181 -59.13 30.60 -0.85
C GLY A 181 -58.91 29.09 -0.84
N LEU A 182 -59.88 28.30 -1.35
CA LEU A 182 -59.76 26.84 -1.46
C LEU A 182 -58.74 26.41 -2.52
N SER A 183 -58.62 27.14 -3.64
CA SER A 183 -57.58 26.88 -4.65
C SER A 183 -56.18 27.12 -4.09
N PHE A 184 -56.00 28.19 -3.31
CA PHE A 184 -54.74 28.44 -2.62
C PHE A 184 -54.44 27.37 -1.56
N ALA A 185 -55.44 26.96 -0.78
CA ALA A 185 -55.30 25.88 0.21
C ALA A 185 -54.96 24.53 -0.44
N LEU A 186 -55.48 24.24 -1.63
CA LEU A 186 -55.18 23.05 -2.41
C LEU A 186 -53.72 23.03 -2.85
N VAL A 187 -53.23 24.15 -3.40
CA VAL A 187 -51.81 24.31 -3.79
C VAL A 187 -50.90 24.20 -2.56
N LEU A 188 -51.25 24.86 -1.45
CA LEU A 188 -50.47 24.79 -0.22
C LEU A 188 -50.44 23.36 0.36
N SER A 189 -51.57 22.65 0.35
CA SER A 189 -51.66 21.26 0.81
C SER A 189 -50.84 20.30 -0.06
N LEU A 190 -50.81 20.53 -1.37
CA LEU A 190 -49.95 19.77 -2.30
C LEU A 190 -48.47 20.05 -2.02
N ILE A 191 -48.09 21.32 -1.82
CA ILE A 191 -46.72 21.70 -1.45
C ILE A 191 -46.33 21.04 -0.12
N LEU A 192 -47.20 21.08 0.88
CA LEU A 192 -46.99 20.41 2.18
C LEU A 192 -46.86 18.89 2.05
N ALA A 193 -47.65 18.24 1.20
CA ALA A 193 -47.54 16.80 0.95
C ALA A 193 -46.18 16.46 0.32
N VAL A 194 -45.78 17.19 -0.73
CA VAL A 194 -44.51 16.96 -1.44
C VAL A 194 -43.32 17.26 -0.52
N SER A 195 -43.29 18.44 0.10
CA SER A 195 -42.21 18.84 1.01
C SER A 195 -42.13 17.94 2.24
N GLY A 196 -43.26 17.55 2.83
CA GLY A 196 -43.31 16.61 3.95
C GLY A 196 -42.79 15.22 3.58
N GLY A 197 -43.16 14.71 2.40
CA GLY A 197 -42.62 13.46 1.87
C GLY A 197 -41.11 13.50 1.61
N VAL A 198 -40.62 14.59 1.01
CA VAL A 198 -39.18 14.80 0.75
C VAL A 198 -38.40 14.92 2.07
N LEU A 199 -38.91 15.69 3.04
CA LEU A 199 -38.28 15.83 4.35
C LEU A 199 -38.24 14.49 5.10
N ALA A 200 -39.34 13.73 5.11
CA ALA A 200 -39.39 12.43 5.76
C ALA A 200 -38.44 11.42 5.09
N LEU A 201 -38.32 11.44 3.75
CA LEU A 201 -37.34 10.64 3.03
C LEU A 201 -35.91 11.02 3.44
N ALA A 202 -35.60 12.31 3.48
CA ALA A 202 -34.28 12.80 3.87
C ALA A 202 -33.92 12.41 5.31
N LEU A 203 -34.84 12.59 6.27
CA LEU A 203 -34.64 12.20 7.67
C LEU A 203 -34.49 10.69 7.83
N ALA A 204 -35.26 9.88 7.10
CA ALA A 204 -35.16 8.43 7.15
C ALA A 204 -33.82 7.93 6.56
N LEU A 205 -33.37 8.56 5.47
CA LEU A 205 -32.05 8.30 4.88
C LEU A 205 -30.93 8.68 5.85
N LEU A 206 -30.99 9.86 6.47
CA LEU A 206 -30.02 10.30 7.47
C LEU A 206 -29.97 9.35 8.68
N ARG A 207 -31.13 8.83 9.11
CA ARG A 207 -31.20 7.84 10.19
C ARG A 207 -30.52 6.52 9.81
N ASP A 208 -30.68 6.05 8.58
CA ASP A 208 -30.02 4.83 8.12
C ASP A 208 -28.51 5.05 7.93
N VAL A 209 -28.09 6.21 7.40
CA VAL A 209 -26.67 6.60 7.33
C VAL A 209 -26.06 6.69 8.74
N GLY A 210 -26.81 7.18 9.73
CA GLY A 210 -26.40 7.23 11.14
C GLY A 210 -26.10 5.87 11.77
N LYS A 211 -26.45 4.75 11.12
CA LYS A 211 -26.09 3.39 11.57
C LYS A 211 -24.71 2.95 11.07
N MET A 212 -24.11 3.63 10.09
CA MET A 212 -22.80 3.25 9.52
C MET A 212 -21.68 3.11 10.55
N PRO A 213 -21.55 3.95 11.60
CA PRO A 213 -20.51 3.77 12.62
C PRO A 213 -20.58 2.41 13.33
N GLN A 214 -21.80 1.90 13.57
CA GLN A 214 -22.03 0.59 14.19
C GLN A 214 -21.73 -0.59 13.24
N LYS A 215 -21.54 -0.29 11.95
CA LYS A 215 -21.26 -1.24 10.87
C LYS A 215 -19.84 -1.07 10.32
N GLY A 216 -18.96 -0.41 11.07
CA GLY A 216 -17.56 -0.17 10.65
C GLY A 216 -17.46 0.70 9.39
N TYR A 217 -18.40 1.65 9.21
CA TYR A 217 -18.41 2.62 8.10
C TYR A 217 -18.52 1.99 6.70
N GLY A 218 -19.05 0.77 6.58
CA GLY A 218 -19.26 0.08 5.31
C GLY A 218 -20.66 -0.52 5.16
N LEU A 219 -21.13 -0.63 3.92
CA LEU A 219 -22.39 -1.30 3.57
C LEU A 219 -22.27 -2.84 3.63
N CYS A 220 -21.07 -3.37 3.36
CA CYS A 220 -20.77 -4.81 3.30
C CYS A 220 -19.70 -5.18 4.34
N ASP A 221 -19.91 -6.25 5.11
CA ASP A 221 -18.88 -6.84 5.98
C ASP A 221 -17.95 -7.78 5.19
N CYS A 222 -18.47 -8.29 4.06
CA CYS A 222 -17.82 -9.19 3.11
C CYS A 222 -17.61 -10.62 3.62
N LEU A 223 -18.32 -11.02 4.69
CA LEU A 223 -18.30 -12.39 5.20
C LEU A 223 -19.53 -13.16 4.71
N THR A 224 -19.33 -14.41 4.27
CA THR A 224 -20.44 -15.24 3.75
C THR A 224 -21.42 -15.60 4.87
N ALA A 225 -22.69 -15.23 4.71
CA ALA A 225 -23.74 -15.65 5.62
C ALA A 225 -24.05 -17.15 5.45
N LYS A 226 -24.46 -17.84 6.52
CA LYS A 226 -24.70 -19.30 6.52
C LYS A 226 -25.64 -19.79 5.42
N ASP A 227 -26.66 -19.02 5.08
CA ASP A 227 -27.67 -19.37 4.06
C ASP A 227 -27.43 -18.69 2.71
N ALA A 228 -26.25 -18.09 2.50
CA ALA A 228 -25.93 -17.38 1.27
C ALA A 228 -25.72 -18.36 0.11
N LYS A 229 -26.32 -18.06 -1.05
CA LYS A 229 -26.18 -18.86 -2.28
C LYS A 229 -24.84 -18.67 -2.99
N PHE A 230 -24.14 -17.58 -2.70
CA PHE A 230 -22.87 -17.19 -3.30
C PHE A 230 -21.93 -16.74 -2.19
N PRO A 231 -20.60 -16.99 -2.32
CA PRO A 231 -19.63 -16.51 -1.36
C PRO A 231 -19.58 -14.97 -1.38
N ALA A 232 -19.37 -14.38 -0.21
CA ALA A 232 -19.02 -12.97 -0.08
C ALA A 232 -17.51 -12.77 -0.29
N LEU A 233 -17.09 -11.52 -0.53
CA LEU A 233 -15.75 -11.18 -0.98
C LEU A 233 -14.61 -11.72 -0.10
N THR A 234 -14.67 -11.61 1.24
CA THR A 234 -13.59 -12.09 2.12
C THR A 234 -13.47 -13.61 2.07
N THR A 235 -14.59 -14.34 2.10
CA THR A 235 -14.60 -15.81 2.00
C THR A 235 -14.09 -16.26 0.64
N TRP A 236 -14.58 -15.64 -0.44
CA TRP A 236 -14.10 -15.93 -1.79
C TRP A 236 -12.59 -15.71 -1.93
N MET A 237 -12.05 -14.59 -1.40
CA MET A 237 -10.61 -14.33 -1.43
C MET A 237 -9.84 -15.38 -0.63
N TYR A 238 -10.30 -15.75 0.57
CA TYR A 238 -9.68 -16.80 1.37
C TYR A 238 -9.58 -18.12 0.60
N ASP A 239 -10.71 -18.61 0.07
CA ASP A 239 -10.75 -19.86 -0.70
C ASP A 239 -9.88 -19.79 -1.95
N THR A 240 -9.91 -18.66 -2.67
CA THR A 240 -9.13 -18.43 -3.88
C THR A 240 -7.63 -18.46 -3.59
N PHE A 241 -7.16 -17.83 -2.52
CA PHE A 241 -5.74 -17.82 -2.17
C PHE A 241 -5.23 -19.22 -1.80
N GLN A 242 -6.01 -19.98 -1.03
CA GLN A 242 -5.69 -21.38 -0.71
C GLN A 242 -5.62 -22.25 -1.98
N ASP A 243 -6.59 -22.09 -2.88
CA ASP A 243 -6.66 -22.85 -4.13
C ASP A 243 -5.53 -22.52 -5.10
N LEU A 244 -5.18 -21.24 -5.26
CA LEU A 244 -4.05 -20.80 -6.10
C LEU A 244 -2.71 -21.33 -5.60
N ALA A 245 -2.53 -21.38 -4.28
CA ALA A 245 -1.33 -21.98 -3.66
C ALA A 245 -1.32 -23.51 -3.71
N GLY A 246 -2.48 -24.14 -3.95
CA GLY A 246 -2.65 -25.59 -3.84
C GLY A 246 -2.39 -26.09 -2.42
N ILE A 247 -2.82 -25.34 -1.40
CA ILE A 247 -2.73 -25.71 0.02
C ILE A 247 -4.13 -25.99 0.54
N THR A 248 -4.39 -27.24 0.96
CA THR A 248 -5.72 -27.73 1.38
C THR A 248 -5.75 -28.28 2.80
N ASP A 249 -4.73 -27.98 3.61
CA ASP A 249 -4.58 -28.47 4.98
C ASP A 249 -5.49 -27.76 6.00
N GLY A 250 -6.27 -26.76 5.55
CA GLY A 250 -7.16 -25.96 6.38
C GLY A 250 -6.46 -24.84 7.16
N HIS A 251 -5.13 -24.71 7.05
CA HIS A 251 -4.40 -23.61 7.67
C HIS A 251 -4.38 -22.39 6.74
N PRO A 252 -4.73 -21.18 7.24
CA PRO A 252 -4.61 -19.96 6.44
C PRO A 252 -3.16 -19.71 6.01
N ILE A 253 -2.95 -19.38 4.74
CA ILE A 253 -1.65 -18.89 4.26
C ILE A 253 -1.27 -17.62 5.00
N THR A 254 -0.08 -17.60 5.61
CA THR A 254 0.46 -16.44 6.33
C THR A 254 1.53 -15.73 5.50
N PHE A 255 1.91 -14.51 5.92
CA PHE A 255 3.09 -13.86 5.33
C PHE A 255 4.36 -14.70 5.55
N GLY A 256 4.44 -15.45 6.66
CA GLY A 256 5.49 -16.44 6.91
C GLY A 256 5.52 -17.54 5.86
N THR A 257 4.37 -18.16 5.55
CA THR A 257 4.26 -19.20 4.50
C THR A 257 4.81 -18.72 3.16
N LEU A 258 4.53 -17.47 2.78
CA LEU A 258 5.06 -16.88 1.54
C LEU A 258 6.57 -16.63 1.62
N SER A 259 7.03 -16.08 2.74
CA SER A 259 8.45 -15.78 2.98
C SER A 259 9.31 -17.04 2.96
N ASP A 260 8.85 -18.13 3.56
CA ASP A 260 9.54 -19.43 3.59
C ASP A 260 9.68 -20.03 2.18
N ALA A 261 8.73 -19.74 1.29
CA ALA A 261 8.79 -20.09 -0.13
C ALA A 261 9.61 -19.09 -0.98
N GLY A 262 10.19 -18.06 -0.36
CA GLY A 262 11.00 -17.04 -1.03
C GLY A 262 10.19 -15.99 -1.81
N VAL A 263 8.93 -15.77 -1.41
CA VAL A 263 8.02 -14.76 -1.97
C VAL A 263 7.67 -13.72 -0.91
N ASN A 264 8.04 -12.46 -1.14
CA ASN A 264 7.73 -11.35 -0.25
C ASN A 264 6.43 -10.64 -0.68
N LEU A 265 5.39 -10.68 0.15
CA LEU A 265 4.15 -9.94 -0.07
C LEU A 265 4.13 -8.66 0.77
N MET A 266 3.89 -7.52 0.14
CA MET A 266 3.69 -6.26 0.84
C MET A 266 2.42 -5.54 0.43
N LEU A 267 1.68 -5.05 1.42
CA LEU A 267 0.37 -4.43 1.23
C LEU A 267 0.34 -3.04 1.85
N MET A 268 -0.32 -2.09 1.20
CA MET A 268 -0.57 -0.77 1.79
C MET A 268 -1.93 -0.74 2.48
N THR A 269 -2.03 -0.18 3.68
CA THR A 269 -3.29 0.14 4.35
C THR A 269 -3.22 1.56 4.92
N THR A 270 -4.36 2.19 5.18
CA THR A 270 -4.42 3.52 5.79
C THR A 270 -4.97 3.42 7.21
N SER A 271 -4.17 3.86 8.20
CA SER A 271 -4.65 4.06 9.57
C SER A 271 -5.31 5.42 9.67
N LEU A 272 -6.63 5.44 9.88
CA LEU A 272 -7.37 6.68 10.08
C LEU A 272 -7.09 7.29 11.46
N GLY A 273 -6.78 6.47 12.47
CA GLY A 273 -6.44 6.94 13.82
C GLY A 273 -5.08 7.65 13.85
N GLN A 274 -4.09 7.13 13.12
CA GLN A 274 -2.76 7.73 13.04
C GLN A 274 -2.59 8.71 11.86
N SER A 275 -3.64 8.90 11.06
CA SER A 275 -3.63 9.78 9.88
C SER A 275 -2.49 9.48 8.89
N GLN A 276 -2.15 8.21 8.68
CA GLN A 276 -1.01 7.82 7.84
C GLN A 276 -1.20 6.50 7.07
N PRO A 277 -0.59 6.38 5.87
CA PRO A 277 -0.38 5.09 5.23
C PRO A 277 0.60 4.23 6.03
N LEU A 278 0.37 2.92 6.04
CA LEU A 278 1.21 1.92 6.69
C LEU A 278 1.43 0.74 5.74
N ALA A 279 2.70 0.37 5.53
CA ALA A 279 3.06 -0.85 4.83
C ALA A 279 2.96 -2.06 5.76
N MET A 280 2.33 -3.13 5.28
CA MET A 280 2.20 -4.42 5.97
C MET A 280 3.01 -5.51 5.26
N PRO A 281 3.50 -6.53 6.00
CA PRO A 281 3.21 -6.82 7.42
C PRO A 281 4.09 -6.03 8.42
N TRP A 282 3.63 -5.88 9.67
CA TRP A 282 4.36 -5.16 10.74
C TRP A 282 5.14 -6.10 11.64
N ASP A 283 6.44 -5.82 11.84
CA ASP A 283 7.33 -6.58 12.71
C ASP A 283 7.19 -6.21 14.19
N LYS A 284 6.95 -4.93 14.47
CA LYS A 284 6.77 -4.37 15.81
C LYS A 284 5.34 -4.60 16.28
N GLY A 285 5.21 -5.16 17.48
CA GLY A 285 3.95 -5.24 18.19
C GLY A 285 3.42 -3.87 18.59
N GLY A 286 2.18 -3.82 19.06
CA GLY A 286 1.53 -2.59 19.53
C GLY A 286 0.03 -2.58 19.27
N TYR A 287 -0.40 -3.28 18.22
CA TYR A 287 -1.80 -3.50 17.93
C TYR A 287 -2.35 -4.74 18.62
N TYR A 288 -3.63 -4.65 18.95
CA TYR A 288 -4.46 -5.71 19.50
C TYR A 288 -5.72 -5.83 18.67
N PHE A 289 -6.30 -7.02 18.61
CA PHE A 289 -7.58 -7.26 17.97
C PHE A 289 -8.59 -7.83 18.95
N ASN A 290 -9.87 -7.58 18.70
CA ASN A 290 -10.97 -8.21 19.43
C ASN A 290 -11.47 -9.42 18.62
N PRO A 291 -11.32 -10.67 19.11
CA PRO A 291 -11.73 -11.85 18.36
C PRO A 291 -13.23 -11.88 18.02
N VAL A 292 -14.10 -11.29 18.85
CA VAL A 292 -15.54 -11.24 18.60
C VAL A 292 -15.88 -10.28 17.45
N GLU A 293 -15.12 -9.20 17.30
CA GLU A 293 -15.27 -8.27 16.17
C GLU A 293 -14.70 -8.87 14.89
N PHE A 294 -13.55 -9.54 14.97
CA PHE A 294 -12.90 -10.17 13.82
C PHE A 294 -13.73 -11.30 13.22
N ARG A 295 -14.44 -12.08 14.04
CA ARG A 295 -15.40 -13.10 13.56
C ARG A 295 -16.57 -12.55 12.75
N LYS A 296 -16.81 -11.24 12.77
CA LYS A 296 -17.80 -10.58 11.89
C LYS A 296 -17.24 -10.26 10.51
N LEU A 297 -15.91 -10.28 10.35
CA LEU A 297 -15.20 -9.84 9.15
C LEU A 297 -14.45 -10.98 8.44
N PHE A 298 -14.05 -12.01 9.17
CA PHE A 298 -13.17 -13.09 8.70
C PHE A 298 -13.75 -14.49 8.98
N PRO A 299 -13.40 -15.51 8.17
CA PRO A 299 -13.68 -16.91 8.46
C PRO A 299 -13.13 -17.35 9.83
N GLU A 300 -13.76 -18.35 10.45
CA GLU A 300 -13.36 -18.82 11.80
C GLU A 300 -11.93 -19.37 11.81
N GLU A 301 -11.51 -20.03 10.73
CA GLU A 301 -10.17 -20.59 10.54
C GLU A 301 -9.09 -19.50 10.64
N VAL A 302 -9.38 -18.30 10.12
CA VAL A 302 -8.49 -17.15 10.18
C VAL A 302 -8.40 -16.63 11.62
N VAL A 303 -9.54 -16.42 12.28
CA VAL A 303 -9.55 -15.89 13.65
C VAL A 303 -8.93 -16.86 14.65
N ALA A 304 -9.23 -18.16 14.52
CA ALA A 304 -8.63 -19.21 15.34
C ALA A 304 -7.11 -19.27 15.15
N ALA A 305 -6.60 -19.14 13.92
CA ALA A 305 -5.16 -19.06 13.67
C ALA A 305 -4.52 -17.82 14.33
N MET A 306 -5.20 -16.66 14.30
CA MET A 306 -4.73 -15.45 14.97
C MET A 306 -4.74 -15.58 16.50
N GLU A 307 -5.77 -16.19 17.08
CA GLU A 307 -5.84 -16.48 18.52
C GLU A 307 -4.71 -17.43 18.94
N ALA A 308 -4.48 -18.50 18.17
CA ALA A 308 -3.39 -19.43 18.43
C ALA A 308 -2.01 -18.75 18.33
N ALA A 309 -1.83 -17.83 17.39
CA ALA A 309 -0.61 -17.01 17.28
C ALA A 309 -0.42 -16.11 18.50
N ALA A 310 -1.49 -15.48 18.98
CA ALA A 310 -1.45 -14.67 20.21
C ALA A 310 -1.08 -15.53 21.43
N ASP A 311 -1.65 -16.72 21.58
CA ASP A 311 -1.31 -17.66 22.66
C ASP A 311 0.17 -18.05 22.64
N ARG A 312 0.73 -18.33 21.45
CA ARG A 312 2.17 -18.63 21.30
C ARG A 312 3.05 -17.46 21.74
N MET A 313 2.72 -16.24 21.32
CA MET A 313 3.48 -15.05 21.71
C MET A 313 3.41 -14.80 23.21
N GLU A 314 2.23 -14.93 23.82
CA GLU A 314 2.05 -14.81 25.27
C GLU A 314 2.89 -15.85 26.04
N ALA A 315 2.90 -17.10 25.57
CA ALA A 315 3.70 -18.17 26.17
C ALA A 315 5.20 -17.89 26.11
N LEU A 316 5.69 -17.36 24.97
CA LEU A 316 7.09 -16.96 24.80
C LEU A 316 7.48 -15.80 25.71
N GLU A 317 6.61 -14.80 25.90
CA GLU A 317 6.85 -13.70 26.82
C GLU A 317 6.86 -14.16 28.27
N ALA A 318 5.92 -15.03 28.66
CA ALA A 318 5.88 -15.61 30.00
C ALA A 318 7.14 -16.44 30.32
N ALA A 319 7.65 -17.21 29.34
CA ALA A 319 8.90 -17.95 29.50
C ALA A 319 10.12 -17.04 29.69
N ARG A 320 10.07 -15.79 29.21
CA ARG A 320 11.15 -14.79 29.33
C ARG A 320 11.01 -13.88 30.55
N ALA A 321 9.97 -14.05 31.37
CA ALA A 321 9.58 -13.14 32.45
C ALA A 321 10.65 -12.88 33.53
N THR A 322 11.61 -13.79 33.72
CA THR A 322 12.66 -13.68 34.74
C THR A 322 13.75 -12.64 34.42
N HIS A 323 13.88 -12.21 33.17
CA HIS A 323 14.93 -11.28 32.71
C HIS A 323 14.40 -10.23 31.73
N LEU A 324 13.15 -9.77 31.90
CA LEU A 324 12.60 -8.73 31.04
C LEU A 324 13.29 -7.39 31.33
N SER A 325 13.65 -6.66 30.28
CA SER A 325 13.92 -5.23 30.38
C SER A 325 12.66 -4.47 30.83
N LEU A 326 12.81 -3.23 31.30
CA LEU A 326 11.66 -2.39 31.68
C LEU A 326 10.60 -2.29 30.56
N THR A 327 11.04 -2.13 29.31
CA THR A 327 10.15 -2.05 28.14
C THR A 327 9.39 -3.35 27.88
N ASN A 328 10.05 -4.50 28.06
CA ASN A 328 9.41 -5.79 27.89
C ASN A 328 8.45 -6.11 29.06
N TRP A 329 8.78 -5.65 30.27
CA TRP A 329 7.91 -5.74 31.43
C TRP A 329 6.61 -4.94 31.23
N GLU A 330 6.72 -3.69 30.79
CA GLU A 330 5.55 -2.86 30.49
C GLU A 330 4.62 -3.53 29.47
N SER A 331 5.21 -4.05 28.38
CA SER A 331 4.46 -4.74 27.34
C SER A 331 3.74 -5.96 27.89
N ALA A 332 4.43 -6.83 28.65
CA ALA A 332 3.83 -8.01 29.26
C ALA A 332 2.64 -7.67 30.19
N VAL A 333 2.76 -6.63 31.03
CA VAL A 333 1.67 -6.17 31.89
C VAL A 333 0.50 -5.63 31.06
N ARG A 334 0.78 -4.84 30.01
CA ARG A 334 -0.24 -4.32 29.08
C ARG A 334 -0.97 -5.46 28.35
N HIS A 335 -0.29 -6.52 27.94
CA HIS A 335 -0.92 -7.70 27.33
C HIS A 335 -1.89 -8.41 28.29
N GLN A 336 -1.53 -8.53 29.58
CA GLN A 336 -2.42 -9.07 30.61
C GLN A 336 -3.66 -8.20 30.83
N GLN A 337 -3.50 -6.87 30.88
CA GLN A 337 -4.64 -5.94 30.97
C GLN A 337 -5.55 -6.00 29.74
N ALA A 338 -4.96 -6.11 28.54
CA ALA A 338 -5.70 -6.24 27.28
C ALA A 338 -6.61 -7.49 27.29
N ARG A 339 -6.07 -8.62 27.73
CA ARG A 339 -6.77 -9.91 27.83
C ARG A 339 -7.90 -9.89 28.86
N ASN A 340 -7.68 -9.23 29.99
CA ASN A 340 -8.64 -9.14 31.10
C ASN A 340 -9.59 -7.94 30.99
N ARG A 341 -9.61 -7.26 29.84
CA ARG A 341 -10.42 -6.07 29.62
C ARG A 341 -11.92 -6.40 29.79
N PRO A 342 -12.66 -5.63 30.62
CA PRO A 342 -14.07 -5.92 30.94
C PRO A 342 -15.02 -5.78 29.74
N ASP A 343 -14.71 -4.85 28.82
CA ASP A 343 -15.52 -4.58 27.63
C ASP A 343 -15.27 -5.57 26.46
N GLY A 344 -14.52 -6.65 26.72
CA GLY A 344 -14.14 -7.65 25.74
C GLY A 344 -12.63 -7.85 25.69
N ALA A 345 -12.21 -9.11 25.77
CA ALA A 345 -10.81 -9.50 25.75
C ALA A 345 -10.16 -9.10 24.41
N LEU A 346 -9.02 -8.40 24.51
CA LEU A 346 -8.17 -8.08 23.38
C LEU A 346 -6.99 -9.05 23.33
N ARG A 347 -6.60 -9.46 22.12
CA ARG A 347 -5.48 -10.37 21.86
C ARG A 347 -4.42 -9.64 21.04
N MET A 348 -3.16 -10.02 21.21
CA MET A 348 -2.06 -9.45 20.43
C MET A 348 -2.27 -9.67 18.93
N PHE A 349 -2.08 -8.62 18.13
CA PHE A 349 -2.06 -8.79 16.68
C PHE A 349 -0.87 -9.66 16.27
N PRO A 350 -1.05 -10.68 15.40
CA PRO A 350 0.02 -11.59 15.03
C PRO A 350 1.22 -10.89 14.37
N ARG A 351 2.42 -11.42 14.64
CA ARG A 351 3.65 -11.06 13.91
C ARG A 351 3.59 -11.58 12.46
N PRO A 352 4.44 -11.06 11.55
CA PRO A 352 4.38 -11.40 10.13
C PRO A 352 4.37 -12.92 9.85
N ALA A 353 5.21 -13.68 10.56
CA ALA A 353 5.30 -15.14 10.39
C ALA A 353 3.95 -15.86 10.58
N ASP A 354 3.11 -15.37 11.50
CA ASP A 354 1.84 -15.99 11.88
C ASP A 354 0.61 -15.25 11.34
N LEU A 355 0.78 -14.09 10.69
CA LEU A 355 -0.33 -13.26 10.23
C LEU A 355 -0.94 -13.82 8.93
N PRO A 356 -2.22 -14.23 8.91
CA PRO A 356 -2.87 -14.66 7.68
C PRO A 356 -2.93 -13.52 6.66
N ILE A 357 -2.55 -13.79 5.40
CA ILE A 357 -2.44 -12.75 4.37
C ILE A 357 -3.80 -12.08 4.08
N ILE A 358 -4.89 -12.83 4.24
CA ILE A 358 -6.26 -12.34 4.04
C ILE A 358 -6.60 -11.16 4.97
N VAL A 359 -6.03 -11.12 6.18
CA VAL A 359 -6.20 -10.00 7.11
C VAL A 359 -5.58 -8.74 6.50
N GLY A 360 -4.35 -8.86 6.00
CA GLY A 360 -3.65 -7.77 5.34
C GLY A 360 -4.39 -7.25 4.09
N VAL A 361 -4.86 -8.18 3.25
CA VAL A 361 -5.64 -7.86 2.04
C VAL A 361 -6.94 -7.16 2.40
N ARG A 362 -7.68 -7.67 3.40
CA ARG A 362 -8.97 -7.12 3.82
C ARG A 362 -8.84 -5.71 4.41
N MET A 363 -7.76 -5.42 5.13
CA MET A 363 -7.44 -4.07 5.60
C MET A 363 -7.11 -3.15 4.42
N SER A 364 -6.28 -3.61 3.48
CA SER A 364 -5.92 -2.85 2.27
C SER A 364 -7.10 -2.54 1.35
N LEU A 365 -8.15 -3.38 1.36
CA LEU A 365 -9.35 -3.31 0.51
C LEU A 365 -10.55 -2.63 1.19
N SER A 366 -10.42 -2.11 2.41
CA SER A 366 -11.56 -1.56 3.17
C SER A 366 -12.06 -0.22 2.61
N PHE A 367 -12.63 -0.26 1.39
CA PHE A 367 -13.06 0.88 0.59
C PHE A 367 -14.15 1.67 1.34
N PRO A 368 -13.92 2.95 1.66
CA PRO A 368 -14.82 3.75 2.46
C PRO A 368 -16.27 3.72 1.96
N GLY A 369 -17.21 3.48 2.88
CA GLY A 369 -18.64 3.44 2.59
C GLY A 369 -19.12 2.12 1.99
N LEU A 370 -18.31 1.40 1.19
CA LEU A 370 -18.73 0.12 0.59
C LEU A 370 -18.38 -1.08 1.47
N ILE A 371 -17.12 -1.17 1.88
CA ILE A 371 -16.55 -2.29 2.63
C ILE A 371 -16.18 -1.80 4.04
N SER A 372 -16.62 -2.51 5.08
CA SER A 372 -16.32 -2.11 6.46
C SER A 372 -14.83 -2.02 6.74
N ALA A 373 -14.43 -0.96 7.44
CA ALA A 373 -13.10 -0.78 8.00
C ALA A 373 -12.79 -1.86 9.04
N VAL A 374 -11.51 -2.19 9.20
CA VAL A 374 -11.03 -3.19 10.15
C VAL A 374 -10.64 -2.48 11.46
N PRO A 375 -11.24 -2.87 12.61
CA PRO A 375 -10.90 -2.27 13.90
C PRO A 375 -9.63 -2.91 14.47
N LEU A 376 -8.65 -2.13 14.90
CA LEU A 376 -7.55 -2.60 15.78
C LEU A 376 -7.44 -1.66 16.96
N TYR A 377 -6.87 -2.12 18.06
CA TYR A 377 -6.68 -1.34 19.26
C TYR A 377 -5.20 -1.11 19.52
N ASP A 378 -4.81 0.07 19.97
CA ASP A 378 -3.49 0.35 20.51
C ASP A 378 -3.59 1.18 21.79
N VAL A 379 -2.45 1.57 22.33
CA VAL A 379 -2.34 2.47 23.47
C VAL A 379 -1.67 3.74 23.00
N ASP A 380 -2.41 4.85 23.09
CA ASP A 380 -1.88 6.18 22.82
C ASP A 380 -1.41 6.83 24.14
N TYR A 381 -0.10 7.01 24.27
CA TYR A 381 0.55 7.58 25.45
C TYR A 381 0.40 9.09 25.56
N THR A 382 -0.17 9.78 24.56
CA THR A 382 -0.52 11.19 24.67
C THR A 382 -1.71 11.42 25.61
N TYR A 383 -2.50 10.38 25.89
CA TYR A 383 -3.54 10.43 26.91
C TYR A 383 -2.94 10.38 28.33
N PRO A 384 -3.27 11.34 29.22
CA PRO A 384 -2.74 11.36 30.59
C PRO A 384 -2.95 10.06 31.36
N LYS A 385 -4.10 9.40 31.16
CA LYS A 385 -4.40 8.11 31.78
C LYS A 385 -3.41 7.01 31.38
N ASN A 386 -2.93 7.00 30.14
CA ASN A 386 -1.98 6.00 29.65
C ASN A 386 -0.56 6.28 30.12
N ASP A 387 -0.19 7.56 30.25
CA ASP A 387 1.07 7.97 30.89
C ASP A 387 1.08 7.59 32.38
N ASP A 388 -0.02 7.83 33.11
CA ASP A 388 -0.18 7.40 34.50
C ASP A 388 -0.17 5.87 34.64
N ALA A 389 -0.85 5.16 33.72
CA ALA A 389 -0.81 3.71 33.65
C ALA A 389 0.63 3.20 33.48
N LYS A 390 1.37 3.78 32.53
CA LYS A 390 2.78 3.46 32.31
C LYS A 390 3.62 3.66 33.57
N LYS A 391 3.54 4.82 34.20
CA LYS A 391 4.26 5.12 35.45
C LYS A 391 3.92 4.13 36.57
N SER A 392 2.64 3.77 36.70
CA SER A 392 2.20 2.79 37.70
C SER A 392 2.76 1.39 37.42
N VAL A 393 2.86 0.99 36.15
CA VAL A 393 3.45 -0.28 35.72
C VAL A 393 4.96 -0.29 35.92
N ASP A 394 5.66 0.78 35.54
CA ASP A 394 7.09 0.93 35.72
C ASP A 394 7.47 0.82 37.21
N ALA A 395 6.64 1.36 38.12
CA ALA A 395 6.85 1.23 39.57
C ALA A 395 6.75 -0.22 40.11
N THR A 396 6.16 -1.14 39.34
CA THR A 396 6.12 -2.57 39.71
C THR A 396 7.31 -3.37 39.20
N TYR A 397 8.13 -2.78 38.31
CA TYR A 397 9.32 -3.43 37.78
C TYR A 397 10.33 -3.75 38.88
N GLY A 398 10.92 -4.96 38.84
CA GLY A 398 11.90 -5.40 39.83
C GLY A 398 11.34 -5.73 41.22
N THR A 399 10.01 -5.68 41.42
CA THR A 399 9.39 -5.94 42.73
C THR A 399 9.12 -7.43 43.02
N GLY A 400 9.56 -8.34 42.15
CA GLY A 400 9.31 -9.79 42.27
C GLY A 400 7.88 -10.23 41.93
N ARG A 401 7.00 -9.30 41.51
CA ARG A 401 5.66 -9.61 41.01
C ARG A 401 5.73 -10.32 39.66
N THR A 402 4.67 -11.04 39.33
CA THR A 402 4.41 -11.52 37.95
C THR A 402 3.66 -10.45 37.14
N PRO A 403 3.72 -10.46 35.79
CA PRO A 403 2.96 -9.52 34.97
C PRO A 403 1.44 -9.54 35.25
N ALA A 404 0.87 -10.70 35.55
CA ALA A 404 -0.55 -10.84 35.88
C ALA A 404 -0.91 -10.17 37.21
N GLN A 405 -0.06 -10.32 38.24
CA GLN A 405 -0.26 -9.65 39.52
C GLN A 405 -0.10 -8.13 39.40
N ALA A 406 0.89 -7.67 38.64
CA ALA A 406 1.08 -6.25 38.37
C ALA A 406 -0.13 -5.69 37.63
N ALA A 407 -0.60 -6.36 36.57
CA ALA A 407 -1.77 -5.95 35.80
C ALA A 407 -3.04 -5.76 36.64
N ALA A 408 -3.24 -6.56 37.69
CA ALA A 408 -4.39 -6.44 38.59
C ALA A 408 -4.28 -5.28 39.60
N GLN A 409 -3.08 -4.76 39.85
CA GLN A 409 -2.78 -3.74 40.87
C GLN A 409 -2.46 -2.36 40.28
N THR A 410 -2.20 -2.28 38.98
CA THR A 410 -1.82 -1.04 38.30
C THR A 410 -3.02 -0.33 37.68
N ILE A 411 -2.84 0.95 37.37
CA ILE A 411 -3.82 1.72 36.60
C ILE A 411 -3.96 1.04 35.23
N GLN A 412 -5.21 0.85 34.79
CA GLN A 412 -5.51 0.17 33.54
C GLN A 412 -5.25 1.08 32.34
N PHE A 413 -4.50 0.57 31.36
CA PHE A 413 -4.36 1.22 30.06
C PHE A 413 -5.73 1.39 29.39
N GLN A 414 -5.93 2.57 28.81
CA GLN A 414 -7.01 2.84 27.88
C GLN A 414 -6.57 2.44 26.48
N PHE A 415 -7.20 1.38 25.96
CA PHE A 415 -7.03 0.93 24.59
C PHE A 415 -7.92 1.75 23.65
N VAL A 416 -7.29 2.44 22.70
CA VAL A 416 -7.95 3.30 21.73
C VAL A 416 -8.23 2.52 20.46
N LEU A 417 -9.41 2.72 19.88
CA LEU A 417 -9.81 2.07 18.63
C LEU A 417 -9.24 2.83 17.43
N ASN A 418 -8.51 2.11 16.58
CA ASN A 418 -7.99 2.57 15.29
C ASN A 418 -8.72 1.88 14.15
N TRP A 419 -9.22 2.68 13.21
CA TRP A 419 -9.85 2.19 12.00
C TRP A 419 -8.85 2.08 10.87
N PHE A 420 -8.73 0.88 10.31
CA PHE A 420 -7.93 0.62 9.12
C PHE A 420 -8.83 0.58 7.89
N SER A 421 -8.45 1.37 6.89
CA SER A 421 -9.18 1.54 5.65
C SER A 421 -8.29 1.29 4.43
N ASP A 422 -8.87 1.45 3.25
CA ASP A 422 -8.26 1.16 1.96
C ASP A 422 -6.90 1.86 1.78
N GLY A 423 -5.88 1.10 1.36
CA GLY A 423 -4.53 1.65 1.18
C GLY A 423 -4.43 2.69 0.06
N GLY A 424 -5.32 2.60 -0.93
CA GLY A 424 -5.41 3.53 -2.05
C GLY A 424 -5.98 4.90 -1.66
N ILE A 425 -6.29 5.14 -0.38
CA ILE A 425 -6.60 6.48 0.16
C ILE A 425 -5.34 7.35 0.21
N CYS A 426 -4.17 6.77 0.50
CA CYS A 426 -2.94 7.54 0.69
C CYS A 426 -1.83 7.19 -0.31
N ALA A 427 -1.77 5.95 -0.79
CA ALA A 427 -0.78 5.53 -1.78
C ALA A 427 -1.39 4.43 -2.66
N ASN A 428 -1.66 4.74 -3.92
CA ASN A 428 -2.40 3.85 -4.81
C ASN A 428 -1.48 2.92 -5.59
N LEU A 429 -0.26 3.35 -5.90
CA LEU A 429 0.79 2.57 -6.56
C LEU A 429 2.10 2.64 -5.73
N PRO A 430 2.26 1.80 -4.69
CA PRO A 430 3.37 1.90 -3.75
C PRO A 430 4.68 1.31 -4.32
N LEU A 431 5.23 1.90 -5.39
CA LEU A 431 6.43 1.40 -6.05
C LEU A 431 7.67 1.40 -5.14
N GLN A 432 7.69 2.26 -4.13
CA GLN A 432 8.73 2.34 -3.11
C GLN A 432 8.89 1.05 -2.27
N PHE A 433 7.94 0.12 -2.32
CA PHE A 433 8.00 -1.15 -1.58
C PHE A 433 9.26 -1.95 -1.88
N PHE A 434 9.59 -2.05 -3.17
CA PHE A 434 10.70 -2.90 -3.63
C PHE A 434 11.79 -2.10 -4.32
N ASP A 435 11.73 -0.77 -4.25
CA ASP A 435 12.76 0.08 -4.84
C ASP A 435 14.12 -0.14 -4.15
N SER A 436 15.19 -0.05 -4.93
CA SER A 436 16.54 -0.18 -4.42
C SER A 436 17.48 0.77 -5.13
N VAL A 437 18.54 1.15 -4.42
CA VAL A 437 19.56 2.08 -4.93
C VAL A 437 20.19 1.54 -6.21
N LEU A 438 20.67 0.28 -6.17
CA LEU A 438 21.19 -0.44 -7.33
C LEU A 438 20.39 -1.76 -7.48
N PRO A 439 19.45 -1.83 -8.45
CA PRO A 439 18.56 -2.97 -8.55
C PRO A 439 19.24 -4.18 -9.16
N LEU A 440 19.10 -5.33 -8.49
CA LEU A 440 19.58 -6.64 -8.96
C LEU A 440 18.56 -7.35 -9.86
N ARG A 441 17.30 -6.94 -9.80
CA ARG A 441 16.19 -7.42 -10.62
C ARG A 441 15.21 -6.28 -10.89
N PRO A 442 14.44 -6.32 -12.00
CA PRO A 442 13.46 -5.29 -12.28
C PRO A 442 12.29 -5.34 -11.30
N THR A 443 11.80 -4.16 -10.90
CA THR A 443 10.54 -4.01 -10.17
C THR A 443 9.53 -3.40 -11.13
N PHE A 444 8.55 -4.16 -11.58
CA PHE A 444 7.53 -3.66 -12.49
C PHE A 444 6.36 -3.05 -11.74
N ALA A 445 5.69 -2.08 -12.37
CA ALA A 445 4.42 -1.56 -11.91
C ALA A 445 3.37 -1.59 -13.02
N ILE A 446 2.15 -2.00 -12.68
CA ILE A 446 1.00 -1.92 -13.59
C ILE A 446 0.06 -0.82 -13.09
N ASP A 447 0.06 0.29 -13.81
CA ASP A 447 -0.78 1.45 -13.59
C ASP A 447 -2.07 1.37 -14.42
N LEU A 448 -3.14 1.98 -13.93
CA LEU A 448 -4.43 2.07 -14.59
C LEU A 448 -4.82 3.55 -14.71
N ALA A 449 -5.14 3.97 -15.93
CA ALA A 449 -5.51 5.36 -16.21
C ALA A 449 -6.62 5.42 -17.27
N SER A 450 -7.38 6.53 -17.27
CA SER A 450 -8.29 6.83 -18.37
C SER A 450 -7.51 7.18 -19.64
N PHE A 451 -8.13 7.01 -20.81
CA PHE A 451 -7.53 7.45 -22.07
C PHE A 451 -7.22 8.97 -22.05
N PRO A 452 -6.03 9.40 -22.51
CA PRO A 452 -5.71 10.83 -22.64
C PRO A 452 -6.68 11.54 -23.60
N PRO A 453 -6.89 12.86 -23.45
CA PRO A 453 -7.70 13.64 -24.40
C PRO A 453 -7.27 13.43 -25.85
N GLY A 454 -8.24 13.18 -26.73
CA GLY A 454 -7.99 12.91 -28.16
C GLY A 454 -7.53 11.49 -28.49
N LYS A 455 -7.36 10.60 -27.50
CA LYS A 455 -7.18 9.17 -27.69
C LYS A 455 -8.46 8.43 -27.33
N SER A 456 -8.83 7.45 -28.15
CA SER A 456 -9.93 6.53 -27.90
C SER A 456 -9.45 5.09 -27.99
N MET A 457 -10.27 4.17 -27.47
CA MET A 457 -9.97 2.74 -27.48
C MET A 457 -9.70 2.23 -28.90
N ASN A 458 -8.60 1.50 -29.05
CA ASN A 458 -8.23 0.79 -30.26
C ASN A 458 -8.72 -0.66 -30.22
N VAL A 459 -8.98 -1.26 -31.38
CA VAL A 459 -9.29 -2.69 -31.50
C VAL A 459 -8.08 -3.55 -31.11
N ASP A 460 -6.87 -3.08 -31.44
CA ASP A 460 -5.62 -3.69 -31.01
C ASP A 460 -5.30 -3.31 -29.56
N GLN A 461 -5.41 -4.29 -28.66
CA GLN A 461 -5.23 -4.09 -27.22
C GLN A 461 -3.80 -3.67 -26.84
N MET A 462 -2.79 -3.99 -27.67
CA MET A 462 -1.41 -3.50 -27.45
C MET A 462 -1.33 -1.97 -27.53
N LYS A 463 -2.17 -1.33 -28.36
CA LYS A 463 -2.21 0.14 -28.50
C LYS A 463 -2.99 0.83 -27.39
N ASN A 464 -3.71 0.06 -26.58
CA ASN A 464 -4.39 0.53 -25.37
C ASN A 464 -3.51 0.42 -24.12
N THR A 465 -2.24 0.03 -24.29
CA THR A 465 -1.24 -0.01 -23.24
C THR A 465 -0.07 0.90 -23.59
N PHE A 466 0.56 1.49 -22.58
CA PHE A 466 1.71 2.38 -22.76
C PHE A 466 2.83 2.02 -21.78
N LEU A 467 4.04 1.86 -22.32
CA LEU A 467 5.28 1.74 -21.57
C LEU A 467 6.31 2.62 -22.28
N ALA A 468 6.92 3.57 -21.57
CA ALA A 468 7.95 4.43 -22.13
C ALA A 468 9.09 3.58 -22.71
N GLN A 469 9.40 3.71 -24.00
CA GLN A 469 10.48 2.94 -24.63
C GLN A 469 11.84 3.56 -24.34
N ASN A 470 11.90 4.88 -24.37
CA ASN A 470 13.12 5.67 -24.22
C ASN A 470 13.00 6.65 -23.04
N ASN A 471 14.12 7.29 -22.68
CA ASN A 471 14.16 8.20 -21.53
C ASN A 471 13.39 9.52 -21.76
N ASP A 472 13.08 9.89 -23.00
CA ASP A 472 12.36 11.15 -23.31
C ASP A 472 10.83 10.99 -23.38
N GLU A 473 10.34 9.76 -23.28
CA GLU A 473 8.89 9.47 -23.27
C GLU A 473 8.32 9.52 -21.85
N GLY A 474 7.02 9.79 -21.72
CA GLY A 474 6.32 9.79 -20.43
C GLY A 474 6.72 10.92 -19.48
N LEU A 475 7.36 11.97 -19.98
CA LEU A 475 7.76 13.16 -19.21
C LEU A 475 6.57 14.05 -18.82
N ILE A 476 5.57 14.16 -19.71
CA ILE A 476 4.43 15.05 -19.53
C ILE A 476 3.40 14.39 -18.60
N ARG A 477 3.09 15.08 -17.51
CA ARG A 477 2.07 14.64 -16.55
C ARG A 477 0.67 14.98 -17.07
N PRO A 478 -0.29 14.05 -17.04
CA PRO A 478 -1.69 14.38 -17.27
C PRO A 478 -2.14 15.47 -16.31
N GLN A 479 -2.86 16.47 -16.82
CA GLN A 479 -3.48 17.51 -16.00
C GLN A 479 -4.95 17.19 -15.80
N ASN A 480 -5.42 17.28 -14.55
CA ASN A 480 -6.84 17.18 -14.26
C ASN A 480 -7.54 18.47 -14.71
N THR A 481 -8.63 18.33 -15.46
CA THR A 481 -9.47 19.47 -15.87
C THR A 481 -10.63 19.61 -14.90
N ILE A 482 -10.77 20.79 -14.28
CA ILE A 482 -11.92 21.10 -13.42
C ILE A 482 -13.03 21.68 -14.29
N GLY A 483 -14.25 21.15 -14.14
CA GLY A 483 -15.43 21.67 -14.85
C GLY A 483 -15.73 23.12 -14.50
N ASP A 484 -16.12 23.92 -15.49
CA ASP A 484 -16.25 25.38 -15.39
C ASP A 484 -17.66 25.89 -15.05
N LYS A 485 -18.68 25.00 -14.95
CA LYS A 485 -20.10 25.40 -14.88
C LYS A 485 -20.89 24.79 -13.73
N GLY A 486 -21.52 25.67 -12.94
CA GLY A 486 -22.60 25.35 -12.00
C GLY A 486 -22.22 24.36 -10.89
N LEU A 487 -23.23 23.64 -10.38
CA LEU A 487 -23.06 22.62 -9.32
C LEU A 487 -22.11 21.49 -9.74
N ALA A 488 -22.09 21.14 -11.03
CA ALA A 488 -21.20 20.12 -11.57
C ALA A 488 -19.72 20.52 -11.46
N GLY A 489 -19.39 21.80 -11.70
CA GLY A 489 -18.04 22.34 -11.48
C GLY A 489 -17.59 22.25 -10.02
N LEU A 490 -18.48 22.55 -9.07
CA LEU A 490 -18.18 22.39 -7.63
C LEU A 490 -17.90 20.93 -7.25
N VAL A 491 -18.71 19.99 -7.73
CA VAL A 491 -18.50 18.55 -7.49
C VAL A 491 -17.17 18.08 -8.12
N SER A 492 -16.87 18.53 -9.34
CA SER A 492 -15.60 18.25 -10.02
C SER A 492 -14.40 18.80 -9.23
N PHE A 493 -14.51 20.01 -8.69
CA PHE A 493 -13.48 20.61 -7.84
C PHE A 493 -13.21 19.79 -6.57
N PHE A 494 -14.25 19.43 -5.81
CA PHE A 494 -14.08 18.60 -4.61
C PHE A 494 -13.52 17.21 -4.92
N THR A 495 -13.95 16.61 -6.04
CA THR A 495 -13.42 15.32 -6.50
C THR A 495 -11.93 15.43 -6.82
N THR A 496 -11.53 16.52 -7.50
CA THR A 496 -10.13 16.80 -7.84
C THR A 496 -9.25 17.00 -6.59
N ILE A 497 -9.77 17.62 -5.51
CA ILE A 497 -9.07 17.73 -4.22
C ILE A 497 -8.78 16.35 -3.65
N VAL A 498 -9.78 15.46 -3.63
CA VAL A 498 -9.63 14.10 -3.12
C VAL A 498 -8.63 13.31 -3.98
N GLU A 499 -8.75 13.37 -5.30
CA GLU A 499 -7.80 12.73 -6.23
C GLU A 499 -6.37 13.23 -6.05
N THR A 500 -6.20 14.54 -5.84
CA THR A 500 -4.89 15.15 -5.57
C THR A 500 -4.32 14.61 -4.27
N ALA A 501 -5.11 14.60 -3.19
CA ALA A 501 -4.67 14.07 -1.89
C ALA A 501 -4.26 12.58 -1.97
N ARG A 502 -4.95 11.79 -2.78
CA ARG A 502 -4.68 10.35 -2.98
C ARG A 502 -3.49 10.06 -3.90
N GLY A 503 -3.32 10.87 -4.94
CA GLY A 503 -2.44 10.54 -6.07
C GLY A 503 -1.15 11.35 -6.16
N TRP A 504 -0.96 12.40 -5.35
CA TRP A 504 0.19 13.31 -5.53
C TRP A 504 1.55 12.62 -5.38
N VAL A 505 1.69 11.65 -4.46
CA VAL A 505 2.93 10.88 -4.27
C VAL A 505 3.23 10.06 -5.53
N ASP A 506 2.25 9.28 -5.99
CA ASP A 506 2.37 8.41 -7.16
C ASP A 506 2.70 9.24 -8.42
N GLN A 507 1.96 10.33 -8.65
CA GLN A 507 2.19 11.24 -9.79
C GLN A 507 3.54 11.97 -9.71
N GLY A 508 4.00 12.27 -8.48
CA GLY A 508 5.33 12.81 -8.23
C GLY A 508 6.43 11.83 -8.65
N GLN A 509 6.26 10.55 -8.31
CA GLN A 509 7.21 9.48 -8.59
C GLN A 509 7.27 9.10 -10.08
N VAL A 510 6.14 9.06 -10.79
CA VAL A 510 6.10 8.73 -12.24
C VAL A 510 7.01 9.66 -13.04
N GLY A 511 7.12 10.94 -12.66
CA GLY A 511 8.00 11.89 -13.33
C GLY A 511 9.51 11.62 -13.15
N MET A 512 9.91 10.78 -12.20
CA MET A 512 11.33 10.54 -11.92
C MET A 512 11.97 9.60 -12.96
N PRO A 513 13.22 9.87 -13.38
CA PRO A 513 13.99 8.91 -14.16
C PRO A 513 14.19 7.60 -13.37
N GLY A 514 13.99 6.46 -14.01
CA GLY A 514 14.08 5.14 -13.36
C GLY A 514 12.77 4.71 -12.70
N TYR A 515 11.70 5.53 -12.77
CA TYR A 515 10.36 5.15 -12.33
C TYR A 515 9.44 4.89 -13.52
N ARG A 516 9.25 5.87 -14.43
CA ARG A 516 8.36 5.72 -15.59
C ARG A 516 8.69 4.55 -16.53
N ASP A 517 9.96 4.19 -16.66
CA ASP A 517 10.45 3.21 -17.62
C ASP A 517 10.10 1.76 -17.25
N ARG A 518 9.64 1.54 -16.01
CA ARG A 518 9.19 0.25 -15.45
C ARG A 518 7.70 0.23 -15.06
N ILE A 519 6.97 1.32 -15.36
CA ILE A 519 5.53 1.43 -15.14
C ILE A 519 4.83 1.26 -16.49
N VAL A 520 4.05 0.19 -16.63
CA VAL A 520 3.16 0.00 -17.77
C VAL A 520 1.77 0.49 -17.41
N THR A 521 1.25 1.43 -18.18
CA THR A 521 -0.10 1.98 -18.02
C THR A 521 -1.07 1.24 -18.92
N VAL A 522 -2.14 0.70 -18.34
CA VAL A 522 -3.28 0.14 -19.07
C VAL A 522 -4.40 1.17 -19.11
N TYR A 523 -4.83 1.54 -20.31
CA TYR A 523 -5.92 2.50 -20.48
C TYR A 523 -7.28 1.83 -20.46
N HIS A 524 -8.25 2.49 -19.83
CA HIS A 524 -9.66 2.12 -19.79
C HIS A 524 -10.55 3.33 -20.07
N ASP A 525 -11.78 3.08 -20.53
CA ASP A 525 -12.82 4.11 -20.65
C ASP A 525 -13.81 4.07 -19.47
N ASP A 526 -14.84 4.90 -19.53
CA ASP A 526 -15.87 5.02 -18.48
C ASP A 526 -16.79 3.79 -18.38
N ASP A 527 -16.90 2.99 -19.45
CA ASP A 527 -17.71 1.76 -19.50
C ASP A 527 -16.92 0.54 -18.98
N GLU A 528 -15.59 0.63 -19.00
CA GLU A 528 -14.62 -0.39 -18.59
C GLU A 528 -13.98 -0.11 -17.21
N GLY A 529 -14.47 0.94 -16.53
CA GLY A 529 -13.81 1.64 -15.42
C GLY A 529 -14.68 1.89 -14.18
N GLY A 530 -14.02 2.22 -13.06
CA GLY A 530 -14.67 2.73 -11.85
C GLY A 530 -15.64 1.76 -11.16
N MET A 531 -16.80 2.26 -10.70
CA MET A 531 -17.80 1.47 -9.97
C MET A 531 -18.64 0.53 -10.87
N ASN A 532 -18.33 0.42 -12.17
CA ASN A 532 -19.10 -0.41 -13.10
C ASN A 532 -18.77 -1.91 -12.95
N LEU A 533 -19.32 -2.54 -11.90
CA LEU A 533 -19.10 -3.97 -11.59
C LEU A 533 -19.88 -4.93 -12.51
N ASN A 534 -20.71 -4.40 -13.42
CA ASN A 534 -21.55 -5.18 -14.31
C ASN A 534 -21.16 -5.01 -15.79
N MET A 535 -19.88 -5.24 -16.07
CA MET A 535 -19.33 -5.20 -17.43
C MET A 535 -19.84 -6.37 -18.26
N LYS A 536 -20.01 -6.15 -19.57
CA LYS A 536 -20.31 -7.22 -20.53
C LYS A 536 -19.14 -8.22 -20.59
N PRO A 537 -19.39 -9.52 -20.82
CA PRO A 537 -18.33 -10.51 -20.92
C PRO A 537 -17.23 -10.16 -21.95
N SER A 538 -17.61 -9.57 -23.09
CA SER A 538 -16.65 -9.12 -24.12
C SER A 538 -15.68 -8.04 -23.62
N THR A 539 -16.18 -7.11 -22.79
CA THR A 539 -15.38 -6.05 -22.17
C THR A 539 -14.35 -6.63 -21.20
N VAL A 540 -14.76 -7.60 -20.38
CA VAL A 540 -13.87 -8.27 -19.44
C VAL A 540 -12.74 -8.99 -20.19
N VAL A 541 -13.06 -9.71 -21.26
CA VAL A 541 -12.05 -10.39 -22.08
C VAL A 541 -11.07 -9.38 -22.69
N ALA A 542 -11.55 -8.30 -23.29
CA ALA A 542 -10.69 -7.27 -23.86
C ALA A 542 -9.77 -6.60 -22.82
N LEU A 543 -10.28 -6.36 -21.60
CA LEU A 543 -9.52 -5.78 -20.50
C LEU A 543 -8.47 -6.76 -19.93
N ALA A 544 -8.81 -8.05 -19.86
CA ALA A 544 -7.87 -9.10 -19.50
C ALA A 544 -6.76 -9.23 -20.57
N GLU A 545 -7.11 -9.22 -21.86
CA GLU A 545 -6.15 -9.23 -22.97
C GLU A 545 -5.20 -8.03 -22.91
N ARG A 546 -5.69 -6.82 -22.57
CA ARG A 546 -4.83 -5.66 -22.29
C ARG A 546 -3.82 -5.92 -21.17
N GLY A 547 -4.23 -6.62 -20.12
CA GLY A 547 -3.30 -7.06 -19.08
C GLY A 547 -2.18 -7.94 -19.65
N GLN A 548 -2.51 -8.89 -20.52
CA GLN A 548 -1.52 -9.71 -21.22
C GLN A 548 -0.57 -8.87 -22.08
N CYS A 549 -1.10 -7.87 -22.81
CA CYS A 549 -0.32 -6.90 -23.57
C CYS A 549 0.67 -6.13 -22.68
N ALA A 550 0.23 -5.72 -21.49
CA ALA A 550 1.08 -5.03 -20.53
C ALA A 550 2.27 -5.90 -20.08
N GLY A 551 2.04 -7.18 -19.77
CA GLY A 551 3.11 -8.14 -19.48
C GLY A 551 4.06 -8.34 -20.67
N THR A 552 3.52 -8.35 -21.88
CA THR A 552 4.31 -8.49 -23.12
C THR A 552 5.24 -7.30 -23.34
N HIS A 553 4.79 -6.07 -23.09
CA HIS A 553 5.63 -4.87 -23.16
C HIS A 553 6.82 -4.96 -22.20
N LEU A 554 6.57 -5.39 -20.96
CA LEU A 554 7.61 -5.53 -19.95
C LEU A 554 8.64 -6.60 -20.32
N ILE A 555 8.19 -7.77 -20.77
CA ILE A 555 9.09 -8.85 -21.22
C ILE A 555 9.92 -8.40 -22.41
N THR A 556 9.29 -7.83 -23.43
CA THR A 556 9.98 -7.39 -24.66
C THR A 556 11.10 -6.40 -24.33
N LYS A 557 10.84 -5.46 -23.42
CA LYS A 557 11.82 -4.43 -23.04
C LYS A 557 12.91 -4.94 -22.08
N PHE A 558 12.54 -5.72 -21.06
CA PHE A 558 13.44 -6.05 -19.94
C PHE A 558 14.04 -7.46 -19.99
N ALA A 559 13.44 -8.38 -20.76
CA ALA A 559 13.99 -9.73 -20.95
C ALA A 559 14.62 -9.91 -22.34
N GLY A 560 14.13 -9.16 -23.34
CA GLY A 560 14.59 -9.28 -24.72
C GLY A 560 14.23 -10.64 -25.35
N SER A 561 14.89 -10.97 -26.47
CA SER A 561 14.64 -12.22 -27.21
C SER A 561 15.35 -13.45 -26.63
N GLN A 562 16.39 -13.26 -25.81
CA GLN A 562 17.15 -14.33 -25.15
C GLN A 562 17.29 -14.08 -23.64
N PRO A 563 16.21 -14.24 -22.86
CA PRO A 563 16.21 -13.95 -21.43
C PRO A 563 17.28 -14.76 -20.68
N GLY A 564 18.07 -14.08 -19.85
CA GLY A 564 19.12 -14.70 -19.03
C GLY A 564 20.42 -15.05 -19.77
N VAL A 565 20.47 -14.86 -21.10
CA VAL A 565 21.67 -15.14 -21.92
C VAL A 565 22.31 -13.84 -22.41
N VAL A 566 21.50 -12.94 -22.97
CA VAL A 566 21.96 -11.64 -23.48
C VAL A 566 21.33 -10.54 -22.65
N ALA A 567 22.11 -9.51 -22.33
CA ALA A 567 21.61 -8.36 -21.59
C ALA A 567 20.52 -7.63 -22.40
N ALA A 568 19.34 -7.45 -21.80
CA ALA A 568 18.25 -6.74 -22.44
C ALA A 568 18.52 -5.21 -22.38
N PRO A 569 18.45 -4.49 -23.51
CA PRO A 569 18.76 -3.06 -23.54
C PRO A 569 17.95 -2.22 -22.55
N GLY A 570 16.66 -2.56 -22.35
CA GLY A 570 15.80 -1.86 -21.40
C GLY A 570 16.22 -2.07 -19.95
N TRP A 571 16.71 -3.27 -19.61
CA TRP A 571 17.20 -3.57 -18.26
C TRP A 571 18.53 -2.89 -17.97
N ASP A 572 19.47 -2.90 -18.91
CA ASP A 572 20.75 -2.20 -18.75
C ASP A 572 20.58 -0.68 -18.68
N ASN A 573 19.70 -0.10 -19.52
CA ASN A 573 19.35 1.31 -19.42
C ASN A 573 18.77 1.65 -18.05
N HIS A 574 17.88 0.81 -17.52
CA HIS A 574 17.32 1.02 -16.18
C HIS A 574 18.40 0.99 -15.10
N ARG A 575 19.29 -0.02 -15.10
CA ARG A 575 20.39 -0.13 -14.14
C ARG A 575 21.35 1.06 -14.22
N TRP A 576 21.68 1.49 -15.44
CA TRP A 576 22.52 2.67 -15.66
C TRP A 576 21.85 3.95 -15.15
N LEU A 577 20.56 4.11 -15.42
CA LEU A 577 19.79 5.25 -14.96
C LEU A 577 19.72 5.31 -13.42
N ARG A 578 19.52 4.17 -12.76
CA ARG A 578 19.56 4.06 -11.29
C ARG A 578 20.94 4.40 -10.74
N PHE A 579 22.02 3.88 -11.33
CA PHE A 579 23.37 4.28 -10.95
C PHE A 579 23.59 5.79 -11.08
N ARG A 580 23.26 6.40 -12.24
CA ARG A 580 23.46 7.83 -12.49
C ARG A 580 22.65 8.72 -11.55
N THR A 581 21.38 8.38 -11.32
CA THR A 581 20.50 9.13 -10.41
C THR A 581 20.95 9.03 -8.95
N THR A 582 21.31 7.82 -8.49
CA THR A 582 21.85 7.61 -7.14
C THR A 582 23.19 8.30 -6.95
N ALA A 583 24.14 8.10 -7.87
CA ALA A 583 25.49 8.62 -7.73
C ALA A 583 25.50 10.15 -7.66
N ALA A 584 24.66 10.81 -8.47
CA ALA A 584 24.44 12.25 -8.39
C ALA A 584 23.88 12.67 -7.02
N ALA A 585 22.85 11.99 -6.51
CA ALA A 585 22.28 12.30 -5.19
C ALA A 585 23.24 12.03 -4.03
N MET A 586 24.10 11.00 -4.13
CA MET A 586 25.16 10.74 -3.17
C MET A 586 26.24 11.82 -3.21
N SER A 587 26.59 12.31 -4.40
CA SER A 587 27.54 13.41 -4.57
C SER A 587 27.04 14.68 -3.90
N ASP A 588 25.78 15.04 -4.15
CA ASP A 588 25.14 16.19 -3.50
C ASP A 588 25.08 15.99 -1.97
N ALA A 589 24.72 14.78 -1.50
CA ALA A 589 24.63 14.48 -0.07
C ALA A 589 25.99 14.52 0.65
N LEU A 590 27.06 14.00 0.03
CA LEU A 590 28.42 14.06 0.58
C LEU A 590 28.93 15.50 0.64
N SER A 591 28.68 16.28 -0.42
CA SER A 591 28.99 17.72 -0.45
C SER A 591 28.31 18.47 0.70
N SER A 592 27.01 18.26 0.89
CA SER A 592 26.27 18.87 1.99
C SER A 592 26.76 18.39 3.34
N PHE A 593 27.01 17.09 3.51
CA PHE A 593 27.47 16.51 4.77
C PHE A 593 28.80 17.12 5.23
N GLU A 594 29.79 17.24 4.34
CA GLU A 594 31.08 17.85 4.66
C GLU A 594 30.93 19.32 5.06
N ALA A 595 30.20 20.10 4.26
CA ALA A 595 29.99 21.53 4.51
C ALA A 595 29.26 21.77 5.83
N GLU A 596 28.21 20.99 6.12
CA GLU A 596 27.42 21.09 7.34
C GLU A 596 28.20 20.60 8.56
N TYR A 597 28.98 19.52 8.44
CA TYR A 597 29.80 18.98 9.53
C TYR A 597 30.89 19.96 9.98
N GLN A 598 31.50 20.67 9.02
CA GLN A 598 32.52 21.69 9.29
C GLN A 598 31.93 23.01 9.80
N SER A 599 30.63 23.24 9.58
CA SER A 599 29.95 24.46 10.04
C SER A 599 29.69 24.42 11.54
N VAL A 600 29.82 25.57 12.21
CA VAL A 600 29.48 25.73 13.63
C VAL A 600 28.49 26.88 13.78
N PRO A 601 27.18 26.60 13.82
CA PRO A 601 26.18 27.62 14.09
C PRO A 601 26.41 28.34 15.43
N ALA A 602 26.06 29.62 15.50
CA ALA A 602 26.25 30.42 16.71
C ALA A 602 25.57 29.78 17.94
N GLY A 603 26.33 29.63 19.04
CA GLY A 603 25.83 29.05 20.28
C GLY A 603 25.70 27.52 20.29
N THR A 604 26.25 26.82 19.28
CA THR A 604 26.20 25.35 19.20
C THR A 604 27.56 24.70 19.43
N THR A 605 27.55 23.40 19.74
CA THR A 605 28.77 22.58 19.81
C THR A 605 29.08 22.05 18.41
N ALA A 606 30.35 22.08 18.00
CA ALA A 606 30.76 21.56 16.69
C ALA A 606 30.55 20.04 16.64
N TYR A 607 30.18 19.49 15.48
CA TYR A 607 30.02 18.05 15.32
C TYR A 607 31.31 17.27 15.62
N SER A 608 32.46 17.86 15.29
CA SER A 608 33.79 17.31 15.57
C SER A 608 34.13 17.21 17.06
N ASP A 609 33.46 17.97 17.93
CA ASP A 609 33.60 17.83 19.38
C ASP A 609 32.83 16.62 19.92
N TRP A 610 31.82 16.12 19.20
CA TRP A 610 31.13 14.87 19.55
C TRP A 610 31.81 13.66 18.89
N ILE A 611 32.05 13.71 17.57
CA ILE A 611 32.52 12.56 16.80
C ILE A 611 33.69 12.89 15.86
N GLY A 612 34.76 13.46 16.39
CA GLY A 612 36.01 13.74 15.67
C GLY A 612 37.23 12.98 16.20
N GLN A 613 38.42 13.28 15.67
CA GLN A 613 39.69 12.66 16.12
C GLN A 613 40.21 13.22 17.47
N LYS A 614 39.58 14.27 18.02
CA LYS A 614 39.98 14.94 19.26
C LYS A 614 38.92 14.78 20.34
N HIS A 615 39.29 15.07 21.59
CA HIS A 615 38.47 14.92 22.81
C HIS A 615 36.95 14.99 22.59
N HIS A 616 36.26 13.90 22.95
CA HIS A 616 34.81 13.79 22.86
C HIS A 616 34.13 14.50 24.02
N ARG A 617 33.21 15.41 23.72
CA ARG A 617 32.18 15.82 24.66
C ARG A 617 31.16 14.69 24.85
N PRO A 618 30.51 14.59 26.01
CA PRO A 618 29.41 13.63 26.21
C PRO A 618 28.33 13.81 25.13
N PHE A 619 27.83 12.71 24.58
CA PHE A 619 26.76 12.78 23.59
C PHE A 619 25.47 13.27 24.26
N PRO A 620 24.71 14.18 23.62
CA PRO A 620 23.49 14.73 24.21
C PRO A 620 22.35 13.71 24.28
N SER A 621 22.32 12.72 23.37
CA SER A 621 21.34 11.63 23.32
C SER A 621 21.86 10.50 22.43
N TYR A 622 21.18 9.34 22.40
CA TYR A 622 21.53 8.16 21.58
C TYR A 622 23.03 7.82 21.64
N GLN A 623 23.47 7.40 22.83
CA GLN A 623 24.89 7.15 23.11
C GLN A 623 25.47 6.11 22.15
N ILE A 624 26.70 6.37 21.67
CA ILE A 624 27.51 5.35 21.03
C ILE A 624 28.21 4.57 22.14
N PHE A 625 28.04 3.25 22.15
CA PHE A 625 28.72 2.40 23.13
C PHE A 625 30.24 2.52 23.00
N GLU A 626 30.95 2.44 24.12
CA GLU A 626 32.40 2.67 24.18
C GLU A 626 33.19 1.73 23.26
N ASP A 627 32.75 0.47 23.12
CA ASP A 627 33.34 -0.53 22.21
C ASP A 627 33.16 -0.18 20.72
N ARG A 628 32.17 0.66 20.39
CA ARG A 628 31.87 1.09 19.02
C ARG A 628 32.41 2.47 18.68
N LEU A 629 32.72 3.28 19.69
CA LEU A 629 33.17 4.65 19.51
C LEU A 629 34.40 4.76 18.59
N PRO A 630 35.47 3.97 18.74
CA PRO A 630 36.63 4.05 17.84
C PRO A 630 36.25 3.82 16.38
N ALA A 631 35.42 2.81 16.11
CA ALA A 631 34.96 2.51 14.76
C ALA A 631 34.05 3.63 14.19
N ALA A 632 33.22 4.25 15.03
CA ALA A 632 32.39 5.38 14.63
C ALA A 632 33.26 6.60 14.25
N VAL A 633 34.29 6.91 15.03
CA VAL A 633 35.24 7.99 14.74
C VAL A 633 35.98 7.74 13.42
N THR A 634 36.52 6.52 13.23
CA THR A 634 37.20 6.14 11.99
C THR A 634 36.28 6.31 10.78
N ARG A 635 35.05 5.78 10.84
CA ARG A 635 34.10 5.85 9.73
C ARG A 635 33.64 7.29 9.43
N THR A 636 33.48 8.13 10.45
CA THR A 636 33.21 9.56 10.24
C THR A 636 34.39 10.23 9.52
N GLY A 637 35.63 9.90 9.90
CA GLY A 637 36.83 10.38 9.20
C GLY A 637 36.91 9.92 7.73
N GLU A 638 36.65 8.64 7.46
CA GLU A 638 36.61 8.08 6.10
C GLU A 638 35.51 8.72 5.25
N LEU A 639 34.34 8.97 5.84
CA LEU A 639 33.22 9.63 5.17
C LEU A 639 33.56 11.06 4.77
N LEU A 640 34.16 11.84 5.69
CA LEU A 640 34.62 13.20 5.41
C LEU A 640 35.73 13.21 4.36
N HIS A 641 36.71 12.31 4.47
CA HIS A 641 37.78 12.18 3.48
C HIS A 641 37.22 11.87 2.08
N THR A 642 36.25 10.95 2.00
CA THR A 642 35.58 10.61 0.75
C THR A 642 34.83 11.82 0.19
N ALA A 643 34.12 12.58 1.02
CA ALA A 643 33.43 13.78 0.60
C ALA A 643 34.40 14.82 0.01
N THR A 644 35.54 15.06 0.69
CA THR A 644 36.59 15.96 0.17
C THR A 644 37.15 15.48 -1.17
N LEU A 645 37.40 14.17 -1.31
CA LEU A 645 37.91 13.59 -2.56
C LEU A 645 36.93 13.76 -3.73
N TRP A 646 35.62 13.71 -3.47
CA TRP A 646 34.60 13.90 -4.51
C TRP A 646 34.46 15.35 -4.97
N GLN A 647 35.04 16.32 -4.24
CA GLN A 647 35.11 17.73 -4.64
C GLN A 647 36.34 18.07 -5.47
N VAL A 648 37.23 17.10 -5.73
CA VAL A 648 38.40 17.29 -6.59
C VAL A 648 37.94 17.33 -8.06
N ASP A 649 38.49 18.27 -8.83
CA ASP A 649 38.13 18.49 -10.24
C ASP A 649 38.32 17.22 -11.11
N PRO A 650 37.32 16.81 -11.92
CA PRO A 650 35.98 17.42 -12.05
C PRO A 650 35.02 17.02 -10.93
N ALA A 651 34.70 17.98 -10.05
CA ALA A 651 33.81 17.79 -8.90
C ALA A 651 32.38 17.42 -9.33
N ASP A 652 32.00 17.75 -10.57
CA ASP A 652 30.73 17.39 -11.16
C ASP A 652 30.76 16.04 -11.90
N ALA A 653 31.79 15.21 -11.77
CA ALA A 653 31.91 13.94 -12.51
C ALA A 653 30.65 13.04 -12.47
N LEU A 654 29.93 13.04 -11.34
CA LEU A 654 28.70 12.26 -11.16
C LEU A 654 27.42 13.06 -11.38
N THR A 655 27.47 14.39 -11.32
CA THR A 655 26.32 15.30 -11.46
C THR A 655 26.20 15.90 -12.86
N HIS A 656 27.29 15.97 -13.61
CA HIS A 656 27.36 16.45 -14.99
C HIS A 656 26.56 15.54 -15.93
N GLY A 657 25.56 16.09 -16.62
CA GLY A 657 24.65 15.31 -17.47
C GLY A 657 23.83 14.27 -16.68
N ALA A 658 23.67 14.45 -15.36
CA ALA A 658 22.81 13.58 -14.57
C ALA A 658 21.34 13.67 -15.03
N PRO A 659 20.57 12.58 -14.91
CA PRO A 659 19.17 12.55 -15.31
C PRO A 659 18.31 13.60 -14.58
N ASN A 660 17.35 14.20 -15.29
CA ASN A 660 16.43 15.20 -14.76
C ASN A 660 14.97 14.69 -14.73
N PRO A 661 14.17 15.07 -13.72
CA PRO A 661 14.55 15.85 -12.53
C PRO A 661 15.49 15.08 -11.59
N ARG A 662 16.42 15.80 -10.95
CA ARG A 662 17.39 15.21 -10.01
C ARG A 662 16.69 14.75 -8.73
N PRO A 663 16.93 13.52 -8.24
CA PRO A 663 16.38 13.07 -6.97
C PRO A 663 17.12 13.73 -5.79
N THR A 664 16.43 13.82 -4.64
CA THR A 664 17.01 14.29 -3.38
C THR A 664 17.05 13.14 -2.38
N LEU A 665 18.21 12.90 -1.78
CA LEU A 665 18.35 11.94 -0.68
C LEU A 665 17.84 12.59 0.62
N ARG A 666 16.84 11.98 1.26
CA ARG A 666 16.25 12.45 2.52
C ARG A 666 16.11 11.31 3.51
N LEU A 667 16.27 11.62 4.80
CA LEU A 667 15.96 10.68 5.88
C LEU A 667 14.43 10.54 5.97
N MET A 668 13.94 9.30 5.81
CA MET A 668 12.52 8.96 5.88
C MET A 668 12.29 7.93 6.99
N PRO A 669 11.14 7.98 7.68
CA PRO A 669 10.77 6.90 8.59
C PRO A 669 10.58 5.59 7.81
N PRO A 670 10.91 4.43 8.40
CA PRO A 670 10.89 3.14 7.70
C PRO A 670 9.48 2.67 7.29
N GLY A 671 8.40 3.22 7.86
CA GLY A 671 7.03 2.69 7.71
C GLY A 671 6.40 2.73 6.30
N LEU A 672 7.07 3.36 5.33
CA LEU A 672 6.59 3.50 3.94
C LEU A 672 7.35 2.65 2.93
N THR A 673 8.50 2.09 3.32
CA THR A 673 9.35 1.28 2.46
C THR A 673 9.36 -0.17 2.96
N GLY A 674 9.52 -1.10 2.03
CA GLY A 674 9.63 -2.51 2.40
C GLY A 674 10.91 -2.76 3.16
N VAL A 675 10.80 -3.42 4.31
CA VAL A 675 11.96 -4.08 4.89
C VAL A 675 12.28 -5.25 3.96
N ARG A 676 13.26 -5.07 3.06
CA ARG A 676 13.88 -6.23 2.42
C ARG A 676 14.49 -7.06 3.54
N VAL A 677 14.00 -8.27 3.70
CA VAL A 677 14.71 -9.31 4.45
C VAL A 677 16.09 -9.40 3.79
N ARG A 678 17.13 -8.93 4.48
CA ARG A 678 18.50 -9.22 4.05
C ARG A 678 18.62 -10.74 4.09
N PRO A 679 19.13 -11.40 3.03
CA PRO A 679 19.30 -12.84 3.04
C PRO A 679 20.14 -13.36 4.23
N ASP A 680 20.95 -12.50 4.86
CA ASP A 680 22.04 -12.96 5.75
C ASP A 680 22.06 -12.35 7.17
N VAL A 681 20.97 -11.75 7.67
CA VAL A 681 20.94 -11.26 9.07
C VAL A 681 19.70 -11.76 9.82
N LEU A 682 19.61 -13.07 9.94
CA LEU A 682 18.95 -13.72 11.07
C LEU A 682 20.02 -13.96 12.14
N THR A 683 20.30 -12.93 12.94
CA THR A 683 20.87 -13.16 14.26
C THR A 683 19.97 -12.48 15.27
N ASP A 684 19.10 -13.26 15.89
CA ASP A 684 18.90 -13.11 17.33
C ASP A 684 20.29 -13.06 17.95
N ILE A 685 20.77 -11.86 18.30
CA ILE A 685 21.89 -11.74 19.22
C ILE A 685 21.31 -12.20 20.56
N PRO A 686 21.71 -13.37 21.11
CA PRO A 686 21.32 -13.70 22.46
C PRO A 686 21.91 -12.61 23.36
N PRO A 687 21.21 -12.17 24.42
CA PRO A 687 21.85 -11.29 25.39
C PRO A 687 23.16 -11.94 25.87
N PRO A 688 24.23 -11.16 26.09
CA PRO A 688 25.50 -11.71 26.52
C PRO A 688 25.27 -12.57 27.76
N ARG A 689 25.68 -13.84 27.71
CA ARG A 689 25.69 -14.69 28.91
C ARG A 689 26.51 -13.95 29.97
N PRO A 690 26.06 -13.90 31.24
CA PRO A 690 26.93 -13.44 32.30
C PRO A 690 28.12 -14.40 32.38
N THR A 691 29.29 -13.97 31.90
CA THR A 691 30.53 -14.73 31.99
C THR A 691 30.93 -14.77 33.46
N SER A 692 30.81 -15.95 34.08
CA SER A 692 31.55 -16.23 35.31
C SER A 692 33.05 -16.27 34.98
N PRO A 693 33.95 -15.95 35.94
CA PRO A 693 35.39 -15.95 35.70
C PRO A 693 35.94 -17.30 35.18
N GLN A 694 35.27 -18.41 35.50
CA GLN A 694 35.65 -19.75 35.08
C GLN A 694 35.42 -20.02 33.58
N ALA A 695 34.47 -19.32 32.93
CA ALA A 695 34.21 -19.51 31.51
C ALA A 695 35.28 -18.85 30.60
N ARG A 696 36.05 -17.89 31.12
CA ARG A 696 37.15 -17.23 30.37
C ARG A 696 38.39 -18.12 30.28
N GLU A 697 38.62 -19.01 31.24
CA GLU A 697 39.77 -19.92 31.21
C GLU A 697 39.55 -21.08 30.22
N GLU A 698 38.30 -21.54 30.03
CA GLU A 698 37.98 -22.57 29.03
C GLU A 698 38.00 -22.03 27.58
N GLU A 699 37.60 -20.76 27.34
CA GLU A 699 37.68 -20.13 26.02
C GLU A 699 39.12 -19.84 25.57
N ASP A 700 40.02 -19.49 26.49
CA ASP A 700 41.45 -19.25 26.18
C ASP A 700 42.20 -20.56 25.87
N GLU A 701 41.80 -21.70 26.47
CA GLU A 701 42.35 -23.02 26.12
C GLU A 701 41.87 -23.52 24.74
N GLU A 702 40.61 -23.27 24.38
CA GLU A 702 40.05 -23.66 23.07
C GLU A 702 40.65 -22.84 21.91
N LEU A 703 40.93 -21.55 22.13
CA LEU A 703 41.62 -20.67 21.18
C LEU A 703 43.09 -21.08 20.96
N HIS A 704 43.77 -21.59 21.99
CA HIS A 704 45.13 -22.13 21.86
C HIS A 704 45.17 -23.44 21.06
N GLN A 705 44.13 -24.29 21.16
CA GLN A 705 44.02 -25.51 20.36
C GLN A 705 43.66 -25.26 18.88
N GLN A 706 42.86 -24.23 18.58
CA GLN A 706 42.56 -23.86 17.19
C GLN A 706 43.77 -23.24 16.46
N HIS A 707 44.62 -22.48 17.16
CA HIS A 707 45.83 -21.91 16.56
C HIS A 707 46.87 -22.98 16.17
N HIS A 708 46.93 -24.12 16.86
CA HIS A 708 47.82 -25.23 16.49
C HIS A 708 47.31 -26.06 15.29
N SER A 709 46.02 -26.05 14.98
CA SER A 709 45.46 -26.78 13.83
C SER A 709 45.53 -25.99 12.52
N ALA A 710 45.61 -24.65 12.58
CA ALA A 710 45.72 -23.79 11.39
C ALA A 710 47.12 -23.76 10.76
N SER A 711 48.14 -24.32 11.42
CA SER A 711 49.54 -24.34 10.92
C SER A 711 49.81 -25.43 9.86
N HIS A 712 48.83 -26.28 9.52
CA HIS A 712 49.00 -27.40 8.57
C HIS A 712 48.41 -27.18 7.17
N LEU A 713 47.77 -26.04 6.89
CA LEU A 713 47.25 -25.70 5.56
C LEU A 713 47.94 -24.45 5.02
N GLY A 714 49.04 -24.67 4.29
CA GLY A 714 49.86 -23.61 3.72
C GLY A 714 49.14 -22.81 2.63
N LEU A 715 48.76 -21.57 2.97
CA LEU A 715 48.55 -20.47 2.02
C LEU A 715 49.16 -19.21 2.64
N GLY A 716 50.38 -18.88 2.20
CA GLY A 716 51.16 -17.76 2.71
C GLY A 716 50.74 -16.42 2.13
N LEU A 717 50.58 -15.43 3.01
CA LEU A 717 50.62 -14.00 2.68
C LEU A 717 51.95 -13.43 3.20
N PRO A 718 52.64 -12.53 2.46
CA PRO A 718 53.94 -12.01 2.88
C PRO A 718 53.81 -10.96 4.00
N PRO A 719 54.80 -10.86 4.91
CA PRO A 719 54.69 -10.04 6.12
C PRO A 719 55.03 -8.57 5.87
N ALA A 720 54.42 -7.71 6.69
CA ALA A 720 54.73 -6.30 6.83
C ALA A 720 56.16 -6.09 7.36
N ALA A 721 56.86 -5.09 6.83
CA ALA A 721 58.16 -4.66 7.32
C ALA A 721 58.04 -3.30 8.01
N ASP A 722 58.41 -3.26 9.29
CA ASP A 722 58.74 -2.06 10.06
C ASP A 722 60.08 -1.45 9.56
N ASN A 723 60.18 -0.11 9.51
CA ASN A 723 61.16 0.68 10.28
C ASN A 723 61.38 2.14 9.81
N HIS A 724 61.36 3.04 10.81
CA HIS A 724 62.26 4.17 11.10
C HIS A 724 62.52 5.36 10.13
N LEU A 725 62.09 6.55 10.62
CA LEU A 725 62.84 7.81 10.88
C LEU A 725 63.73 8.51 9.80
N THR A 726 63.19 9.62 9.25
CA THR A 726 63.78 10.99 9.09
C THR A 726 64.92 11.25 8.05
N PRO A 727 65.37 12.51 7.77
CA PRO A 727 64.94 13.32 6.62
C PRO A 727 66.12 13.88 5.77
N VAL A 728 65.94 14.20 4.47
CA VAL A 728 66.97 14.96 3.72
C VAL A 728 66.36 15.97 2.73
N VAL A 729 66.96 17.17 2.79
CA VAL A 729 66.72 18.42 2.05
C VAL A 729 67.41 18.40 0.67
N SER A 730 66.83 19.05 -0.33
CA SER A 730 67.44 20.10 -1.19
C SER A 730 67.10 20.07 -2.69
N ASN A 731 66.57 21.23 -3.13
CA ASN A 731 66.93 22.08 -4.27
C ASN A 731 66.74 21.71 -5.76
N ALA A 732 66.18 22.73 -6.45
CA ALA A 732 66.48 23.23 -7.82
C ALA A 732 65.89 22.46 -9.01
N SER A 733 65.40 23.02 -10.11
CA SER A 733 65.22 24.39 -10.64
C SER A 733 64.58 24.26 -12.04
N VAL A 734 63.73 25.23 -12.45
CA VAL A 734 63.67 25.93 -13.77
C VAL A 734 63.44 25.04 -15.05
N GLU A 735 62.50 25.23 -15.98
CA GLU A 735 62.17 26.39 -16.85
C GLU A 735 60.96 26.03 -17.77
N SER A 736 60.12 27.02 -18.14
CA SER A 736 59.15 27.01 -19.26
C SER A 736 59.87 27.22 -20.62
N PRO A 737 59.28 27.16 -21.86
CA PRO A 737 58.09 27.91 -22.35
C PRO A 737 57.36 27.22 -23.58
N PRO A 738 56.65 27.89 -24.53
CA PRO A 738 55.94 29.19 -24.57
C PRO A 738 54.45 29.11 -25.00
N VAL A 739 53.82 30.29 -24.91
CA VAL A 739 52.47 30.74 -25.33
C VAL A 739 52.49 31.24 -26.78
N ASP A 740 51.35 31.17 -27.50
CA ASP A 740 51.02 32.21 -28.49
C ASP A 740 49.51 32.49 -28.60
N ASP A 741 49.21 33.77 -28.77
CA ASP A 741 47.92 34.49 -28.69
C ASP A 741 47.00 34.32 -29.93
N ALA A 742 45.69 34.51 -29.75
CA ALA A 742 44.95 35.68 -30.27
C ALA A 742 43.44 35.46 -30.59
N ALA A 743 42.67 36.48 -30.19
CA ALA A 743 41.45 37.03 -30.80
C ALA A 743 40.05 36.50 -30.39
N GLN A 744 39.37 37.31 -29.58
CA GLN A 744 37.91 37.45 -29.52
C GLN A 744 37.36 38.16 -30.79
N PRO A 745 36.02 38.18 -31.00
CA PRO A 745 35.27 39.36 -30.52
C PRO A 745 33.88 39.06 -29.89
N LEU A 746 33.49 39.99 -29.01
CA LEU A 746 32.14 40.24 -28.48
C LEU A 746 31.08 40.46 -29.58
N ILE A 747 29.85 39.96 -29.38
CA ILE A 747 28.57 40.68 -29.64
C ILE A 747 27.48 40.19 -28.64
N THR A 748 26.77 41.15 -28.03
CA THR A 748 25.66 41.06 -27.06
C THR A 748 24.25 40.95 -27.72
N PRO A 749 23.12 40.84 -26.96
CA PRO A 749 21.96 40.04 -27.32
C PRO A 749 20.75 40.78 -27.94
N ALA A 750 19.85 40.01 -28.56
CA ALA A 750 18.43 40.32 -28.84
C ALA A 750 17.68 38.96 -28.74
N GLY A 751 16.45 38.78 -28.26
CA GLY A 751 15.28 39.65 -28.12
C GLY A 751 14.06 38.90 -28.69
N SER A 752 13.13 38.48 -27.82
CA SER A 752 11.68 38.22 -28.04
C SER A 752 11.13 37.32 -29.16
N ASN A 753 10.13 36.50 -28.76
CA ASN A 753 8.96 35.97 -29.49
C ASN A 753 9.18 34.98 -30.65
N VAL A 754 8.74 33.73 -30.45
CA VAL A 754 7.48 33.11 -30.95
C VAL A 754 7.11 31.94 -30.04
#